data_AF-A0A251QKU4-F1
#
_entry.id   AF-A0A251QKU4-F1
#
_cell.length_a   1.000
_cell.length_b   1.000
_cell.length_c   1.000
_cell.angle_alpha   90.00
_cell.angle_beta   90.00
_cell.angle_gamma   90.00
#
_symmetry.space_group_name_H-M   'P 1'
#
loop_
_entity.id
_entity.type
_entity.pdbx_description
1 polymer ?
#
loop_
_entity_poly.entity_id
_entity_poly.type
_entity_poly.pdbx_seq_one_letter_code
_entity_poly.pdbx_strand_id
1 'polypeptide(L)'
;MAYSVFDAGNFFVIPGSPAEACKADSIMVLDKNHLLAKMGYGSEDVVITIVGSQFLYRGLWLEHSIVLRAVLPLLEDFPLDNNSYSHLKIIVLSGDSTSNYSSVVEAIAYNLKYPSGIVKHVAVDMAADSVLSISDVVIYGSFLEEQSFPDILIKAMCLGKPIVAPDLSMIRKYVDDRVNGYLFPKENIRVLSQIILQVISKGKLSPLARNIASIGRGTAKSMMVSETIEGYASLLENVLMLPSEVAPPRAVAEIPPKLKEQWQWHLFEAVSNLTYLDRNLRSHTFLDDFEEQYNRTQQQTFNAITATNYSFLYSIWAEEKYSQMVNSKKRREEEMLKDRSDQSHGTWEEVYRNAKRIDRSKNDLHERDERELERIGQPLCIYEPYFGEGTWPFLHLKSLYRGIGLSTKGRRPRTDDVDAPSRLPLLNNPYYRDLLGEYGAFFAIANRIDRVHKNAWIGFQSWRITARKASLSGIAENALLDAIQTRRHGDALYFWVRMDDDPRNDLRQDFWSFCDGINAGNCKFAFSEAFTRMYGLKYNIESLLPMPVDGDTWSVMHSWALPTKSFLEFVMFSRMFVDALDAEMYDEHHSSGRCYLSLSKDKHCYSRLLELLVNVWAYHSARRMVYVHPETGVMQEQHRFKSRRGHMWIKWFSYSTLKSMDEDLAEESDLEHPRRRWLWPSTGEVFWQGVYEKERNLRHKQKEKRKQKSKEKIERIRKRTHQKAIGKYVKPPPEGTDNSNATMVTRI
;
A
#
# COMPACT_ATOMS: atom_id res chain seq x y z
N MET A 1 12.50 5.67 30.00
CA MET A 1 11.64 4.81 29.13
C MET A 1 10.21 4.83 29.64
N ALA A 2 9.34 5.67 29.06
CA ALA A 2 7.90 5.73 29.35
C ALA A 2 7.10 4.57 28.73
N TYR A 3 7.76 3.65 27.99
CA TYR A 3 7.10 2.53 27.32
C TYR A 3 6.39 1.56 28.29
N SER A 4 6.79 1.50 29.57
CA SER A 4 6.12 0.64 30.56
C SER A 4 4.77 1.17 31.04
N VAL A 5 4.49 2.48 30.93
CA VAL A 5 3.19 3.06 31.31
C VAL A 5 2.16 2.88 30.19
N PHE A 6 2.63 2.73 28.94
CA PHE A 6 1.81 2.41 27.77
C PHE A 6 1.71 0.89 27.51
N ASP A 7 2.40 0.06 28.27
CA ASP A 7 2.39 -1.39 28.13
C ASP A 7 1.08 -2.00 28.63
N ALA A 8 0.05 -1.94 27.79
CA ALA A 8 -1.24 -2.57 28.01
C ALA A 8 -1.25 -4.08 27.64
N GLY A 9 -0.08 -4.71 27.45
CA GLY A 9 0.03 -6.11 27.04
C GLY A 9 -0.34 -6.40 25.58
N ASN A 10 -0.43 -5.37 24.74
CA ASN A 10 -0.81 -5.48 23.32
C ASN A 10 0.39 -5.40 22.35
N PHE A 11 1.63 -5.57 22.83
CA PHE A 11 2.82 -5.50 22.00
C PHE A 11 3.37 -6.87 21.65
N PHE A 12 3.68 -7.08 20.38
CA PHE A 12 4.42 -8.25 19.91
C PHE A 12 5.91 -7.90 19.90
N VAL A 13 6.64 -8.40 20.89
CA VAL A 13 8.08 -8.12 21.05
C VAL A 13 8.88 -9.16 20.28
N ILE A 14 9.66 -8.71 19.31
CA ILE A 14 10.61 -9.55 18.57
C ILE A 14 11.98 -9.38 19.24
N PRO A 15 12.54 -10.44 19.86
CA PRO A 15 13.81 -10.34 20.56
C PRO A 15 14.98 -10.28 19.58
N GLY A 16 16.08 -9.64 20.00
CA GLY A 16 17.35 -9.62 19.28
C GLY A 16 17.49 -8.46 18.29
N SER A 17 18.67 -7.84 18.28
CA SER A 17 19.03 -6.77 17.35
C SER A 17 20.48 -6.96 16.88
N PRO A 18 20.75 -6.97 15.56
CA PRO A 18 22.12 -7.01 15.05
C PRO A 18 22.88 -5.69 15.30
N ALA A 19 22.17 -4.62 15.68
CA ALA A 19 22.76 -3.29 15.83
C ALA A 19 23.88 -3.27 16.88
N GLU A 20 23.72 -3.97 18.00
CA GLU A 20 24.71 -3.95 19.08
C GLU A 20 25.99 -4.71 18.72
N ALA A 21 25.87 -5.82 17.98
CA ALA A 21 27.01 -6.54 17.42
C ALA A 21 27.74 -5.72 16.34
N CYS A 22 27.00 -5.04 15.45
CA CYS A 22 27.59 -4.16 14.44
C CYS A 22 28.34 -2.97 15.07
N LYS A 23 27.76 -2.35 16.12
CA LYS A 23 28.40 -1.26 16.87
C LYS A 23 29.70 -1.73 17.53
N ALA A 24 29.70 -2.92 18.14
CA ALA A 24 30.89 -3.47 18.78
C ALA A 24 32.08 -3.63 17.80
N ASP A 25 31.82 -4.07 16.56
CA ASP A 25 32.87 -4.19 15.54
C ASP A 25 33.48 -2.82 15.17
N SER A 26 32.68 -1.74 15.15
CA SER A 26 33.20 -0.37 14.93
C SER A 26 34.04 0.15 16.11
N ILE A 27 33.69 -0.25 17.33
CA ILE A 27 34.37 0.16 18.57
C ILE A 27 35.73 -0.54 18.71
N MET A 28 35.88 -1.77 18.22
CA MET A 28 37.18 -2.49 18.23
C MET A 28 38.29 -1.78 17.45
N VAL A 29 37.95 -0.79 16.61
CA VAL A 29 38.91 0.04 15.87
C VAL A 29 39.55 1.13 16.76
N LEU A 30 38.98 1.44 17.92
CA LEU A 30 39.49 2.46 18.84
C LEU A 30 40.69 1.95 19.66
N ASP A 31 41.72 2.79 19.81
CA ASP A 31 42.92 2.46 20.59
C ASP A 31 42.60 2.42 22.11
N LYS A 32 42.67 1.22 22.70
CA LYS A 32 42.46 0.96 24.15
C LYS A 32 43.37 1.85 25.00
N ASN A 33 44.62 2.07 24.58
CA ASN A 33 45.60 2.84 25.35
C ASN A 33 45.23 4.32 25.44
N HIS A 34 44.71 4.88 24.35
CA HIS A 34 44.21 6.26 24.33
C HIS A 34 42.98 6.45 25.24
N LEU A 35 42.08 5.47 25.28
CA LEU A 35 40.90 5.51 26.16
C LEU A 35 41.25 5.37 27.65
N LEU A 36 42.20 4.50 27.99
CA LEU A 36 42.73 4.37 29.36
C LEU A 36 43.36 5.69 29.83
N ALA A 37 44.16 6.34 28.98
CA ALA A 37 44.76 7.63 29.28
C ALA A 37 43.71 8.74 29.50
N LYS A 38 42.64 8.76 28.70
CA LYS A 38 41.52 9.71 28.85
C LYS A 38 40.78 9.57 30.18
N MET A 39 40.74 8.36 30.76
CA MET A 39 40.13 8.11 32.08
C MET A 39 41.13 8.15 33.25
N GLY A 40 42.42 8.39 32.98
CA GLY A 40 43.47 8.44 34.00
C GLY A 40 43.85 7.08 34.58
N TYR A 41 43.72 6.00 33.80
CA TYR A 41 44.09 4.64 34.19
C TYR A 41 45.41 4.19 33.52
N GLY A 42 46.19 3.39 34.24
CA GLY A 42 47.42 2.80 33.73
C GLY A 42 47.15 1.61 32.80
N SER A 43 48.12 1.28 31.94
CA SER A 43 48.03 0.12 31.03
C SER A 43 48.03 -1.24 31.75
N GLU A 44 48.51 -1.28 33.00
CA GLU A 44 48.56 -2.47 33.85
C GLU A 44 47.41 -2.53 34.86
N ASP A 45 46.48 -1.57 34.84
CA ASP A 45 45.33 -1.56 35.73
C ASP A 45 44.29 -2.60 35.28
N VAL A 46 43.70 -3.31 36.24
CA VAL A 46 42.58 -4.24 36.02
C VAL A 46 41.27 -3.50 36.25
N VAL A 47 40.44 -3.44 35.22
CA VAL A 47 39.17 -2.70 35.24
C VAL A 47 37.98 -3.66 35.32
N ILE A 48 37.26 -3.64 36.43
CA ILE A 48 35.98 -4.35 36.58
C ILE A 48 34.84 -3.35 36.38
N THR A 49 33.89 -3.69 35.52
CA THR A 49 32.72 -2.85 35.26
C THR A 49 31.46 -3.54 35.73
N ILE A 50 30.75 -2.93 36.66
CA ILE A 50 29.44 -3.37 37.14
C ILE A 50 28.39 -2.61 36.33
N VAL A 51 27.55 -3.36 35.61
CA VAL A 51 26.44 -2.84 34.80
C VAL A 51 25.12 -3.32 35.37
N GLY A 52 24.07 -2.49 35.28
CA GLY A 52 22.74 -2.83 35.77
C GLY A 52 21.69 -2.91 34.66
N SER A 53 20.46 -3.15 35.07
CA SER A 53 19.27 -2.95 34.24
C SER A 53 19.22 -1.54 33.67
N GLN A 54 18.66 -1.38 32.48
CA GLN A 54 18.30 -0.07 31.96
C GLN A 54 17.12 0.55 32.74
N PHE A 55 16.38 -0.27 33.50
CA PHE A 55 15.28 0.18 34.35
C PHE A 55 15.77 0.55 35.74
N LEU A 56 15.36 1.73 36.21
CA LEU A 56 15.56 2.13 37.60
C LEU A 56 14.46 1.52 38.47
N TYR A 57 14.85 0.73 39.46
CA TYR A 57 13.94 0.20 40.47
C TYR A 57 14.56 0.28 41.86
N ARG A 58 13.69 0.25 42.88
CA ARG A 58 14.04 0.51 44.29
C ARG A 58 15.08 -0.45 44.88
N GLY A 59 15.35 -1.59 44.23
CA GLY A 59 16.31 -2.61 44.67
C GLY A 59 17.74 -2.43 44.14
N LEU A 60 17.94 -1.69 43.05
CA LEU A 60 19.20 -1.69 42.29
C LEU A 60 20.45 -1.30 43.10
N TRP A 61 20.37 -0.24 43.92
CA TRP A 61 21.44 0.17 44.83
C TRP A 61 21.85 -0.90 45.87
N LEU A 62 20.89 -1.66 46.41
CA LEU A 62 21.17 -2.74 47.35
C LEU A 62 21.91 -3.88 46.63
N GLU A 63 21.51 -4.17 45.40
CA GLU A 63 22.11 -5.22 44.59
C GLU A 63 23.53 -4.87 44.16
N HIS A 64 23.78 -3.62 43.75
CA HIS A 64 25.14 -3.12 43.54
C HIS A 64 25.99 -3.17 44.82
N SER A 65 25.43 -2.89 45.99
CA SER A 65 26.15 -3.02 47.27
C SER A 65 26.54 -4.47 47.57
N ILE A 66 25.67 -5.42 47.22
CA ILE A 66 25.89 -6.85 47.35
C ILE A 66 27.04 -7.30 46.43
N VAL A 67 27.02 -6.87 45.17
CA VAL A 67 28.08 -7.18 44.19
C VAL A 67 29.41 -6.57 44.63
N LEU A 68 29.43 -5.31 45.07
CA LEU A 68 30.63 -4.67 45.60
C LEU A 68 31.18 -5.40 46.83
N ARG A 69 30.33 -5.91 47.71
CA ARG A 69 30.77 -6.75 48.83
C ARG A 69 31.39 -8.07 48.35
N ALA A 70 30.89 -8.65 47.27
CA ALA A 70 31.41 -9.89 46.69
C ALA A 70 32.78 -9.72 46.04
N VAL A 71 33.06 -8.53 45.49
CA VAL A 71 34.35 -8.17 44.87
C VAL A 71 35.42 -7.86 45.93
N LEU A 72 35.03 -7.48 47.16
CA LEU A 72 35.95 -7.04 48.21
C LEU A 72 37.14 -7.98 48.48
N PRO A 73 36.98 -9.33 48.53
CA PRO A 73 38.10 -10.25 48.75
C PRO A 73 39.21 -10.14 47.70
N LEU A 74 38.90 -9.64 46.50
CA LEU A 74 39.88 -9.45 45.44
C LEU A 74 40.93 -8.37 45.79
N LEU A 75 40.64 -7.47 46.72
CA LEU A 75 41.61 -6.45 47.15
C LEU A 75 42.89 -7.04 47.74
N GLU A 76 42.83 -8.26 48.29
CA GLU A 76 44.02 -8.96 48.84
C GLU A 76 45.06 -9.27 47.76
N ASP A 77 44.63 -9.48 46.51
CA ASP A 77 45.50 -9.72 45.35
C ASP A 77 46.20 -8.43 44.84
N PHE A 78 45.80 -7.26 45.34
CA PHE A 78 46.30 -5.94 44.92
C PHE A 78 46.76 -5.09 46.13
N PRO A 79 47.91 -5.41 46.75
CA PRO A 79 48.42 -4.65 47.88
C PRO A 79 48.71 -3.19 47.49
N LEU A 80 48.41 -2.27 48.42
CA LEU A 80 48.74 -0.85 48.30
C LEU A 80 50.23 -0.67 48.58
N ASP A 81 51.04 -0.47 47.54
CA ASP A 81 52.43 -0.04 47.73
C ASP A 81 52.47 1.40 48.25
N ASN A 82 53.39 1.67 49.17
CA ASN A 82 53.49 2.89 49.99
C ASN A 82 53.53 4.25 49.26
N ASN A 83 53.46 4.29 47.92
CA ASN A 83 53.34 5.50 47.11
C ASN A 83 52.58 5.31 45.77
N SER A 84 51.70 4.31 45.62
CA SER A 84 50.99 4.09 44.34
C SER A 84 49.53 3.69 44.49
N TYR A 85 48.71 4.22 43.57
CA TYR A 85 47.30 3.88 43.40
C TYR A 85 47.14 2.36 43.19
N SER A 86 46.06 1.76 43.72
CA SER A 86 45.76 0.35 43.45
C SER A 86 45.60 0.11 41.94
N HIS A 87 46.18 -0.97 41.44
CA HIS A 87 45.98 -1.41 40.05
C HIS A 87 44.54 -1.88 39.78
N LEU A 88 43.76 -2.19 40.81
CA LEU A 88 42.34 -2.50 40.66
C LEU A 88 41.50 -1.22 40.55
N LYS A 89 40.67 -1.13 39.50
CA LYS A 89 39.65 -0.08 39.30
C LYS A 89 38.28 -0.72 39.12
N ILE A 90 37.27 -0.21 39.82
CA ILE A 90 35.88 -0.68 39.72
C ILE A 90 35.01 0.47 39.23
N ILE A 91 34.31 0.26 38.12
CA ILE A 91 33.40 1.24 37.51
C ILE A 91 31.98 0.73 37.62
N VAL A 92 31.08 1.51 38.24
CA VAL A 92 29.64 1.24 38.26
C VAL A 92 28.98 2.09 37.17
N LEU A 93 28.43 1.43 36.16
CA LEU A 93 27.68 2.07 35.07
C LEU A 93 26.18 2.02 35.38
N SER A 94 25.53 3.19 35.44
CA SER A 94 24.08 3.33 35.67
C SER A 94 23.47 4.44 34.81
N GLY A 95 22.19 4.28 34.46
CA GLY A 95 21.48 5.02 33.42
C GLY A 95 21.10 6.47 33.70
N ASP A 96 21.56 7.09 34.78
CA ASP A 96 21.11 8.43 35.16
C ASP A 96 22.26 9.39 35.46
N SER A 97 22.43 10.39 34.59
CA SER A 97 23.37 11.50 34.76
C SER A 97 22.84 12.59 35.70
N THR A 98 21.54 12.57 36.02
CA THR A 98 20.84 13.63 36.76
C THR A 98 20.62 13.32 38.25
N SER A 99 20.84 12.09 38.71
CA SER A 99 20.58 11.69 40.10
C SER A 99 21.82 11.70 41.00
N ASN A 100 21.59 11.89 42.31
CA ASN A 100 22.58 11.74 43.40
C ASN A 100 23.18 10.33 43.53
N TYR A 101 23.02 9.45 42.52
CA TYR A 101 23.44 8.05 42.56
C TYR A 101 24.97 7.91 42.67
N SER A 102 25.74 8.84 42.11
CA SER A 102 27.20 8.87 42.30
C SER A 102 27.58 8.94 43.78
N SER A 103 26.93 9.84 44.53
CA SER A 103 27.15 9.98 45.98
C SER A 103 26.72 8.74 46.77
N VAL A 104 25.71 8.02 46.29
CA VAL A 104 25.26 6.75 46.89
C VAL A 104 26.31 5.66 46.68
N VAL A 105 26.86 5.51 45.47
CA VAL A 105 27.92 4.54 45.18
C VAL A 105 29.17 4.84 46.00
N GLU A 106 29.56 6.11 46.11
CA GLU A 106 30.68 6.54 46.96
C GLU A 106 30.43 6.23 48.45
N ALA A 107 29.22 6.49 48.96
CA ALA A 107 28.86 6.16 50.34
C ALA A 107 28.86 4.64 50.60
N ILE A 108 28.38 3.83 49.65
CA ILE A 108 28.45 2.37 49.73
C ILE A 108 29.91 1.90 49.76
N ALA A 109 30.76 2.42 48.85
CA ALA A 109 32.17 2.06 48.80
C ALA A 109 32.90 2.42 50.11
N TYR A 110 32.64 3.61 50.66
CA TYR A 110 33.18 4.05 51.94
C TYR A 110 32.74 3.12 53.09
N ASN A 111 31.45 2.79 53.16
CA ASN A 111 30.90 1.90 54.19
C ASN A 111 31.45 0.47 54.10
N LEU A 112 31.73 -0.01 52.89
CA LEU A 112 32.36 -1.31 52.64
C LEU A 112 33.90 -1.28 52.83
N LYS A 113 34.46 -0.14 53.25
CA LYS A 113 35.91 0.08 53.50
C LYS A 113 36.79 -0.03 52.26
N TYR A 114 36.27 0.34 51.09
CA TYR A 114 37.11 0.49 49.89
C TYR A 114 38.05 1.69 50.05
N PRO A 115 39.34 1.57 49.66
CA PRO A 115 40.25 2.70 49.52
C PRO A 115 39.70 3.78 48.58
N SER A 116 40.01 5.04 48.88
CA SER A 116 39.54 6.19 48.10
C SER A 116 40.01 6.10 46.64
N GLY A 117 39.09 6.30 45.69
CA GLY A 117 39.39 6.33 44.26
C GLY A 117 39.41 4.98 43.53
N ILE A 118 39.13 3.85 44.20
CA ILE A 118 39.01 2.52 43.58
C ILE A 118 37.67 2.35 42.86
N VAL A 119 36.58 2.72 43.53
CA VAL A 119 35.22 2.60 43.00
C VAL A 119 34.79 3.96 42.46
N LYS A 120 34.35 4.01 41.20
CA LYS A 120 33.80 5.21 40.57
C LYS A 120 32.48 4.90 39.90
N HIS A 121 31.54 5.84 39.97
CA HIS A 121 30.32 5.80 39.19
C HIS A 121 30.50 6.57 37.87
N VAL A 122 29.99 6.02 36.77
CA VAL A 122 29.97 6.68 35.46
C VAL A 122 28.55 6.58 34.90
N ALA A 123 27.98 7.72 34.51
CA ALA A 123 26.67 7.75 33.85
C ALA A 123 26.77 7.15 32.44
N VAL A 124 25.73 6.43 32.01
CA VAL A 124 25.69 5.71 30.72
C VAL A 124 25.73 6.64 29.49
N ASP A 125 25.47 7.93 29.65
CA ASP A 125 25.35 8.93 28.59
C ASP A 125 26.63 9.03 27.74
N MET A 126 26.60 8.41 26.55
CA MET A 126 27.66 8.31 25.53
C MET A 126 29.00 7.66 25.94
N ALA A 127 29.24 7.40 27.24
CA ALA A 127 30.49 6.83 27.74
C ALA A 127 30.47 5.30 27.88
N ALA A 128 29.31 4.65 27.84
CA ALA A 128 29.18 3.21 28.11
C ALA A 128 30.06 2.35 27.18
N ASP A 129 30.11 2.67 25.89
CA ASP A 129 30.92 1.94 24.91
C ASP A 129 32.43 2.09 25.17
N SER A 130 32.87 3.29 25.58
CA SER A 130 34.25 3.55 25.96
C SER A 130 34.65 2.81 27.25
N VAL A 131 33.75 2.74 28.23
CA VAL A 131 33.97 2.03 29.48
C VAL A 131 34.06 0.52 29.21
N LEU A 132 33.09 -0.06 28.50
CA LEU A 132 33.11 -1.49 28.15
C LEU A 132 34.37 -1.88 27.37
N SER A 133 34.89 -0.99 26.53
CA SER A 133 36.11 -1.24 25.75
C SER A 133 37.35 -1.38 26.63
N ILE A 134 37.46 -0.59 27.70
CA ILE A 134 38.58 -0.64 28.63
C ILE A 134 38.43 -1.73 29.70
N SER A 135 37.20 -2.18 30.00
CA SER A 135 36.93 -3.24 30.99
C SER A 135 37.68 -4.53 30.69
N ASP A 136 38.13 -5.22 31.73
CA ASP A 136 38.66 -6.59 31.64
C ASP A 136 37.61 -7.63 32.05
N VAL A 137 36.64 -7.27 32.90
CA VAL A 137 35.51 -8.10 33.32
C VAL A 137 34.25 -7.24 33.45
N VAL A 138 33.12 -7.76 32.99
CA VAL A 138 31.81 -7.10 33.12
C VAL A 138 30.90 -7.93 34.02
N ILE A 139 30.39 -7.33 35.10
CA ILE A 139 29.50 -7.97 36.06
C ILE A 139 28.10 -7.36 35.92
N TYR A 140 27.09 -8.19 35.67
CA TYR A 140 25.70 -7.76 35.71
C TYR A 140 25.21 -7.73 37.17
N GLY A 141 24.91 -6.54 37.67
CA GLY A 141 24.58 -6.27 39.07
C GLY A 141 23.10 -6.06 39.35
N SER A 142 22.22 -6.47 38.45
CA SER A 142 20.77 -6.37 38.60
C SER A 142 20.13 -7.74 38.70
N PHE A 143 19.28 -7.95 39.71
CA PHE A 143 18.58 -9.22 39.99
C PHE A 143 17.11 -9.19 39.55
N LEU A 144 16.70 -8.15 38.81
CA LEU A 144 15.37 -8.03 38.23
C LEU A 144 15.21 -9.00 37.05
N GLU A 145 14.13 -9.77 37.04
CA GLU A 145 13.81 -10.63 35.91
C GLU A 145 13.25 -9.77 34.77
N GLU A 146 14.00 -9.67 33.67
CA GLU A 146 13.63 -8.92 32.48
C GLU A 146 13.06 -9.84 31.39
N GLN A 147 12.18 -9.31 30.53
CA GLN A 147 11.64 -10.06 29.39
C GLN A 147 12.64 -10.17 28.22
N SER A 148 13.63 -9.28 28.16
CA SER A 148 14.63 -9.20 27.11
C SER A 148 16.02 -9.47 27.67
N PHE A 149 16.90 -10.02 26.85
CA PHE A 149 18.30 -10.17 27.24
C PHE A 149 18.99 -8.79 27.27
N PRO A 150 19.77 -8.45 28.31
CA PRO A 150 20.35 -7.10 28.43
C PRO A 150 21.34 -6.77 27.29
N ASP A 151 21.06 -5.71 26.53
CA ASP A 151 21.90 -5.27 25.40
C ASP A 151 23.35 -4.99 25.79
N ILE A 152 23.56 -4.49 27.01
CA ILE A 152 24.91 -4.18 27.54
C ILE A 152 25.77 -5.44 27.66
N LEU A 153 25.16 -6.60 27.92
CA LEU A 153 25.86 -7.89 27.96
C LEU A 153 26.20 -8.39 26.56
N ILE A 154 25.30 -8.19 25.58
CA ILE A 154 25.57 -8.49 24.16
C ILE A 154 26.80 -7.71 23.70
N LYS A 155 26.83 -6.40 23.98
CA LYS A 155 27.99 -5.53 23.68
C LYS A 155 29.28 -6.05 24.32
N ALA A 156 29.24 -6.33 25.63
CA ALA A 156 30.40 -6.83 26.36
C ALA A 156 30.95 -8.15 25.77
N MET A 157 30.06 -9.10 25.48
CA MET A 157 30.44 -10.37 24.85
C MET A 157 31.01 -10.15 23.43
N CYS A 158 30.40 -9.30 22.61
CA CYS A 158 30.89 -8.96 21.27
C CYS A 158 32.29 -8.32 21.28
N LEU A 159 32.59 -7.51 22.30
CA LEU A 159 33.92 -6.94 22.57
C LEU A 159 34.91 -7.97 23.14
N GLY A 160 34.49 -9.22 23.35
CA GLY A 160 35.32 -10.30 23.91
C GLY A 160 35.62 -10.10 25.39
N LYS A 161 34.70 -9.47 26.14
CA LYS A 161 34.82 -9.30 27.59
C LYS A 161 34.12 -10.45 28.31
N PRO A 162 34.75 -11.10 29.29
CA PRO A 162 34.08 -12.10 30.11
C PRO A 162 32.96 -11.44 30.92
N ILE A 163 31.77 -12.01 30.80
CA ILE A 163 30.59 -11.57 31.55
C ILE A 163 30.36 -12.48 32.77
N VAL A 164 29.96 -11.88 33.89
CA VAL A 164 29.50 -12.56 35.10
C VAL A 164 28.11 -12.05 35.43
N ALA A 165 27.11 -12.91 35.38
CA ALA A 165 25.71 -12.52 35.50
C ALA A 165 24.96 -13.39 36.52
N PRO A 166 23.90 -12.86 37.16
CA PRO A 166 23.05 -13.65 38.02
C PRO A 166 22.29 -14.68 37.20
N ASP A 167 21.98 -15.80 37.83
CA ASP A 167 21.27 -16.92 37.24
C ASP A 167 19.76 -16.62 37.13
N LEU A 168 19.43 -15.67 36.25
CA LEU A 168 18.07 -15.26 35.87
C LEU A 168 17.59 -16.09 34.68
N SER A 169 16.28 -16.33 34.58
CA SER A 169 15.71 -17.21 33.55
C SER A 169 16.01 -16.71 32.13
N MET A 170 15.93 -15.40 31.92
CA MET A 170 16.20 -14.78 30.62
C MET A 170 17.69 -14.83 30.24
N ILE A 171 18.58 -14.72 31.23
CA ILE A 171 20.04 -14.78 31.01
C ILE A 171 20.47 -16.23 30.76
N ARG A 172 19.98 -17.17 31.56
CA ARG A 172 20.25 -18.62 31.42
C ARG A 172 19.80 -19.16 30.06
N LYS A 173 18.81 -18.54 29.41
CA LYS A 173 18.36 -18.94 28.07
C LYS A 173 19.48 -18.83 27.01
N TYR A 174 20.42 -17.88 27.16
CA TYR A 174 21.47 -17.62 26.18
C TYR A 174 22.90 -17.72 26.72
N VAL A 175 23.07 -17.77 28.04
CA VAL A 175 24.37 -17.90 28.72
C VAL A 175 24.45 -19.25 29.40
N ASP A 176 25.42 -20.05 28.97
CA ASP A 176 25.79 -21.33 29.56
C ASP A 176 26.97 -21.11 30.52
N ASP A 177 26.78 -21.45 31.80
CA ASP A 177 27.79 -21.25 32.84
C ASP A 177 29.12 -21.92 32.47
N ARG A 178 30.20 -21.14 32.55
CA ARG A 178 31.59 -21.52 32.23
C ARG A 178 31.83 -21.93 30.78
N VAL A 179 30.89 -21.66 29.87
CA VAL A 179 31.05 -21.91 28.43
C VAL A 179 31.20 -20.60 27.68
N ASN A 180 30.19 -19.74 27.76
CA ASN A 180 30.14 -18.45 27.06
C ASN A 180 30.00 -17.24 28.02
N GLY A 181 29.83 -17.51 29.31
CA GLY A 181 29.80 -16.54 30.41
C GLY A 181 29.85 -17.26 31.76
N TYR A 182 29.80 -16.51 32.86
CA TYR A 182 29.70 -17.08 34.21
C TYR A 182 28.35 -16.73 34.82
N LEU A 183 27.71 -17.70 35.45
CA LEU A 183 26.46 -17.51 36.17
C LEU A 183 26.66 -17.69 37.68
N PHE A 184 25.97 -16.89 38.48
CA PHE A 184 25.93 -17.05 39.93
C PHE A 184 24.49 -17.04 40.47
N PRO A 185 24.16 -17.88 41.47
CA PRO A 185 22.86 -17.82 42.13
C PRO A 185 22.69 -16.49 42.87
N LYS A 186 21.62 -15.74 42.59
CA LYS A 186 21.36 -14.44 43.23
C LYS A 186 21.20 -14.54 44.76
N GLU A 187 20.82 -15.72 45.26
CA GLU A 187 20.69 -16.02 46.70
C GLU A 187 22.04 -16.32 47.37
N ASN A 188 23.09 -16.64 46.60
CA ASN A 188 24.38 -17.08 47.13
C ASN A 188 25.57 -16.29 46.57
N ILE A 189 25.81 -15.14 47.18
CA ILE A 189 26.87 -14.19 46.83
C ILE A 189 28.28 -14.79 47.02
N ARG A 190 28.45 -15.83 47.85
CA ARG A 190 29.76 -16.48 48.04
C ARG A 190 30.26 -17.11 46.74
N VAL A 191 29.35 -17.58 45.89
CA VAL A 191 29.68 -18.13 44.57
C VAL A 191 30.21 -17.03 43.65
N LEU A 192 29.63 -15.83 43.70
CA LEU A 192 30.14 -14.67 42.95
C LEU A 192 31.58 -14.33 43.35
N SER A 193 31.90 -14.30 44.66
CA SER A 193 33.28 -14.07 45.12
C SER A 193 34.25 -15.14 44.62
N GLN A 194 33.85 -16.42 44.63
CA GLN A 194 34.66 -17.52 44.11
C GLN A 194 34.90 -17.39 42.60
N ILE A 195 33.87 -17.01 41.83
CA ILE A 195 33.99 -16.76 40.39
C ILE A 195 34.95 -15.61 40.14
N ILE A 196 34.84 -14.49 40.87
CA ILE A 196 35.72 -13.33 40.69
C ILE A 196 37.19 -13.70 40.92
N LEU A 197 37.50 -14.45 41.99
CA LEU A 197 38.85 -14.94 42.29
C LEU A 197 39.37 -15.97 41.26
N GLN A 198 38.46 -16.65 40.56
CA GLN A 198 38.83 -17.55 39.46
C GLN A 198 39.06 -16.78 38.14
N VAL A 199 38.28 -15.73 37.90
CA VAL A 199 38.36 -14.90 36.70
C VAL A 199 39.60 -14.01 36.76
N ILE A 200 39.90 -13.42 37.92
CA ILE A 200 41.09 -12.59 38.16
C ILE A 200 41.94 -13.32 39.20
N SER A 201 43.14 -13.72 38.80
CA SER A 201 44.09 -14.39 39.71
C SER A 201 45.46 -13.72 39.62
N LYS A 202 46.11 -13.45 40.75
CA LYS A 202 47.45 -12.82 40.79
C LYS A 202 47.47 -11.47 40.05
N GLY A 203 46.39 -10.71 40.21
CA GLY A 203 46.24 -9.39 39.60
C GLY A 203 46.09 -9.37 38.08
N LYS A 204 45.80 -10.51 37.41
CA LYS A 204 45.58 -10.58 35.96
C LYS A 204 44.39 -11.46 35.58
N LEU A 205 43.80 -11.19 34.42
CA LEU A 205 42.70 -12.00 33.87
C LEU A 205 43.18 -13.42 33.53
N SER A 206 42.49 -14.43 34.06
CA SER A 206 42.88 -15.83 33.93
C SER A 206 42.78 -16.33 32.48
N PRO A 207 43.63 -17.29 32.05
CA PRO A 207 43.55 -17.85 30.70
C PRO A 207 42.20 -18.49 30.40
N LEU A 208 41.57 -19.12 31.40
CA LEU A 208 40.24 -19.72 31.28
C LEU A 208 39.17 -18.66 30.98
N ALA A 209 39.19 -17.53 31.69
CA ALA A 209 38.25 -16.44 31.45
C ALA A 209 38.42 -15.83 30.04
N ARG A 210 39.67 -15.73 29.55
CA ARG A 210 39.95 -15.31 28.16
C ARG A 210 39.37 -16.26 27.13
N ASN A 211 39.48 -17.57 27.37
CA ASN A 211 38.91 -18.58 26.47
C ASN A 211 37.38 -18.51 26.44
N ILE A 212 36.74 -18.44 27.61
CA ILE A 212 35.28 -18.29 27.73
C ILE A 212 34.80 -17.02 27.05
N ALA A 213 35.50 -15.89 27.22
CA ALA A 213 35.16 -14.64 26.54
C ALA A 213 35.28 -14.73 25.01
N SER A 214 36.27 -15.49 24.50
CA SER A 214 36.41 -15.73 23.06
C SER A 214 35.24 -16.56 22.50
N ILE A 215 34.76 -17.57 23.24
CA ILE A 215 33.58 -18.37 22.86
C ILE A 215 32.31 -17.50 22.95
N GLY A 216 32.19 -16.70 24.01
CA GLY A 216 31.12 -15.73 24.21
C GLY A 216 31.00 -14.74 23.05
N ARG A 217 32.12 -14.27 22.52
CA ARG A 217 32.14 -13.38 21.35
C ARG A 217 31.51 -14.00 20.10
N GLY A 218 31.79 -15.27 19.82
CA GLY A 218 31.16 -15.98 18.69
C GLY A 218 29.66 -16.17 18.91
N THR A 219 29.26 -16.50 20.14
CA THR A 219 27.86 -16.72 20.50
C THR A 219 27.04 -15.43 20.42
N ALA A 220 27.55 -14.32 20.95
CA ALA A 220 26.85 -13.04 20.97
C ALA A 220 26.62 -12.42 19.59
N LYS A 221 27.45 -12.77 18.58
CA LYS A 221 27.14 -12.37 17.21
C LYS A 221 25.84 -13.03 16.75
N SER A 222 25.62 -14.31 17.01
CA SER A 222 24.48 -15.04 16.42
C SER A 222 23.38 -15.38 17.43
N MET A 223 23.34 -14.72 18.58
CA MET A 223 22.26 -14.94 19.56
C MET A 223 20.93 -14.39 19.04
N MET A 224 19.84 -15.07 19.41
CA MET A 224 18.44 -14.68 19.13
C MET A 224 18.04 -14.65 17.65
N VAL A 225 18.92 -15.06 16.72
CA VAL A 225 18.66 -15.02 15.26
C VAL A 225 17.37 -15.74 14.89
N SER A 226 17.17 -16.95 15.41
CA SER A 226 15.99 -17.77 15.10
C SER A 226 14.72 -17.05 15.56
N GLU A 227 14.68 -16.61 16.82
CA GLU A 227 13.52 -15.91 17.37
C GLU A 227 13.23 -14.59 16.64
N THR A 228 14.27 -13.85 16.22
CA THR A 228 14.09 -12.61 15.45
C THR A 228 13.47 -12.90 14.09
N ILE A 229 14.03 -13.85 13.34
CA ILE A 229 13.59 -14.17 11.98
C ILE A 229 12.18 -14.75 11.99
N GLU A 230 11.90 -15.69 12.90
CA GLU A 230 10.57 -16.29 13.03
C GLU A 230 9.54 -15.26 13.50
N GLY A 231 9.92 -14.38 14.43
CA GLY A 231 9.08 -13.27 14.88
C GLY A 231 8.70 -12.33 13.75
N TYR A 232 9.67 -11.87 12.94
CA TYR A 232 9.39 -11.01 11.79
C TYR A 232 8.61 -11.73 10.69
N ALA A 233 8.92 -13.00 10.41
CA ALA A 233 8.18 -13.78 9.42
C ALA A 233 6.70 -13.95 9.83
N SER A 234 6.47 -14.28 11.10
CA SER A 234 5.11 -14.37 11.66
C SER A 234 4.38 -13.03 11.64
N LEU A 235 5.08 -11.92 11.94
CA LEU A 235 4.50 -10.59 11.86
C LEU A 235 4.08 -10.25 10.42
N LEU A 236 4.93 -10.51 9.43
CA LEU A 236 4.62 -10.26 8.03
C LEU A 236 3.46 -11.13 7.53
N GLU A 237 3.43 -12.41 7.91
CA GLU A 237 2.34 -13.33 7.58
C GLU A 237 0.98 -12.86 8.13
N ASN A 238 0.96 -12.31 9.35
CA ASN A 238 -0.28 -11.91 10.02
C ASN A 238 -0.71 -10.46 9.72
N VAL A 239 0.23 -9.55 9.43
CA VAL A 239 -0.06 -8.11 9.21
C VAL A 239 -0.29 -7.79 7.73
N LEU A 240 0.45 -8.42 6.82
CA LEU A 240 0.28 -8.16 5.40
C LEU A 240 -0.98 -8.84 4.88
N MET A 241 -2.03 -8.05 4.71
CA MET A 241 -3.22 -8.44 3.98
C MET A 241 -2.90 -8.48 2.48
N LEU A 242 -2.31 -9.58 2.04
CA LEU A 242 -2.09 -9.83 0.62
C LEU A 242 -3.43 -10.17 -0.04
N PRO A 243 -3.72 -9.65 -1.25
CA PRO A 243 -4.84 -10.13 -2.06
C PRO A 243 -4.73 -11.65 -2.24
N SER A 244 -5.84 -12.39 -2.24
CA SER A 244 -5.83 -13.87 -2.38
C SER A 244 -5.30 -14.38 -3.73
N GLU A 245 -4.94 -13.47 -4.63
CA GLU A 245 -4.33 -13.69 -5.95
C GLU A 245 -2.80 -13.78 -5.85
N VAL A 246 -2.22 -13.33 -4.74
CA VAL A 246 -0.79 -13.42 -4.45
C VAL A 246 -0.57 -14.70 -3.67
N ALA A 247 0.41 -15.51 -4.10
CA ALA A 247 0.81 -16.68 -3.34
C ALA A 247 1.19 -16.24 -1.92
N PRO A 248 0.58 -16.83 -0.87
CA PRO A 248 0.96 -16.49 0.49
C PRO A 248 2.45 -16.79 0.68
N PRO A 249 3.14 -16.05 1.55
CA PRO A 249 4.49 -16.41 1.94
C PRO A 249 4.50 -17.86 2.43
N ARG A 250 5.61 -18.55 2.20
CA ARG A 250 5.82 -19.91 2.72
C ARG A 250 5.74 -19.88 4.24
N ALA A 251 5.30 -20.97 4.83
CA ALA A 251 5.18 -21.08 6.28
C ALA A 251 6.54 -20.82 6.96
N VAL A 252 6.51 -20.19 8.14
CA VAL A 252 7.72 -19.90 8.95
C VAL A 252 8.56 -21.16 9.22
N ALA A 253 7.91 -22.33 9.28
CA ALA A 253 8.56 -23.63 9.43
C ALA A 253 9.45 -24.03 8.23
N GLU A 254 9.18 -23.50 7.03
CA GLU A 254 9.92 -23.80 5.81
C GLU A 254 11.17 -22.94 5.61
N ILE A 255 11.42 -21.97 6.49
CA ILE A 255 12.63 -21.13 6.43
C ILE A 255 13.87 -22.05 6.62
N PRO A 256 14.85 -22.01 5.70
CA PRO A 256 16.05 -22.84 5.79
C PRO A 256 16.78 -22.69 7.13
N PRO A 257 17.23 -23.79 7.76
CA PRO A 257 17.86 -23.76 9.09
C PRO A 257 19.14 -22.89 9.11
N LYS A 258 19.90 -22.89 8.01
CA LYS A 258 21.09 -22.03 7.85
C LYS A 258 20.80 -20.52 8.04
N LEU A 259 19.59 -20.07 7.72
CA LEU A 259 19.19 -18.68 7.94
C LEU A 259 18.82 -18.41 9.40
N LYS A 260 18.39 -19.42 10.16
CA LYS A 260 18.00 -19.31 11.57
C LYS A 260 19.18 -19.42 12.54
N GLU A 261 20.30 -20.01 12.10
CA GLU A 261 21.48 -20.23 12.95
C GLU A 261 22.36 -18.98 13.08
N GLN A 262 22.51 -18.18 12.02
CA GLN A 262 23.44 -17.05 11.99
C GLN A 262 22.93 -15.90 11.12
N TRP A 263 23.23 -14.67 11.55
CA TRP A 263 23.00 -13.49 10.71
C TRP A 263 23.81 -13.57 9.42
N GLN A 264 23.19 -13.15 8.32
CA GLN A 264 23.86 -12.96 7.05
C GLN A 264 24.66 -11.65 7.06
N TRP A 265 25.73 -11.61 7.86
CA TRP A 265 26.53 -10.40 8.13
C TRP A 265 26.97 -9.64 6.88
N HIS A 266 27.27 -10.35 5.79
CA HIS A 266 27.63 -9.76 4.50
C HIS A 266 26.55 -8.81 3.93
N LEU A 267 25.27 -9.03 4.23
CA LEU A 267 24.18 -8.13 3.82
C LEU A 267 24.19 -6.82 4.59
N PHE A 268 24.77 -6.80 5.79
CA PHE A 268 24.88 -5.62 6.65
C PHE A 268 26.13 -4.80 6.35
N GLU A 269 27.14 -5.34 5.65
CA GLU A 269 28.38 -4.61 5.30
C GLU A 269 28.09 -3.32 4.51
N ALA A 270 27.10 -3.34 3.62
CA ALA A 270 26.66 -2.15 2.87
C ALA A 270 26.00 -1.08 3.77
N VAL A 271 25.40 -1.50 4.88
CA VAL A 271 24.72 -0.63 5.86
C VAL A 271 25.73 -0.04 6.85
N SER A 272 26.75 -0.82 7.24
CA SER A 272 27.84 -0.40 8.14
C SER A 272 28.70 0.73 7.56
N ASN A 273 28.80 0.81 6.23
CA ASN A 273 29.55 1.86 5.52
C ASN A 273 28.78 3.18 5.33
N LEU A 274 27.49 3.23 5.69
CA LEU A 274 26.72 4.45 5.58
C LEU A 274 26.76 5.21 6.91
N THR A 275 27.14 6.48 6.80
CA THR A 275 26.95 7.59 7.75
C THR A 275 25.48 7.80 8.23
N TYR A 276 24.61 6.82 8.03
CA TYR A 276 23.18 6.84 8.36
C TYR A 276 22.89 6.61 9.84
N LEU A 277 23.80 5.94 10.59
CA LEU A 277 23.66 5.75 12.04
C LEU A 277 23.62 7.10 12.79
N ASP A 278 24.41 8.09 12.35
CA ASP A 278 24.42 9.45 12.91
C ASP A 278 23.09 10.21 12.70
N ARG A 279 22.34 9.87 11.63
CA ARG A 279 21.07 10.52 11.32
C ARG A 279 19.94 10.03 12.21
N ASN A 280 19.97 8.75 12.61
CA ASN A 280 19.04 8.19 13.58
C ASN A 280 19.31 8.69 15.01
N LEU A 281 20.59 8.89 15.39
CA LEU A 281 20.94 9.54 16.65
C LEU A 281 20.33 10.95 16.77
N ARG A 282 20.36 11.75 15.69
CA ARG A 282 19.70 13.08 15.64
C ARG A 282 18.17 13.03 15.72
N SER A 283 17.53 11.95 15.27
CA SER A 283 16.08 11.81 15.43
C SER A 283 15.68 11.35 16.84
N HIS A 284 16.55 10.60 17.54
CA HIS A 284 16.33 10.25 18.93
C HIS A 284 16.47 11.46 19.85
N THR A 285 17.46 12.34 19.64
CA THR A 285 17.59 13.57 20.45
C THR A 285 16.35 14.47 20.39
N PHE A 286 15.68 14.55 19.24
CA PHE A 286 14.42 15.32 19.13
C PHE A 286 13.28 14.66 19.92
N LEU A 287 13.21 13.32 19.92
CA LEU A 287 12.22 12.58 20.70
C LEU A 287 12.52 12.66 22.20
N ASP A 288 13.78 12.59 22.59
CA ASP A 288 14.22 12.75 23.99
C ASP A 288 13.92 14.18 24.49
N ASP A 289 14.23 15.21 23.70
CA ASP A 289 13.88 16.62 23.99
C ASP A 289 12.36 16.82 24.11
N PHE A 290 11.58 16.15 23.24
CA PHE A 290 10.12 16.17 23.28
C PHE A 290 9.58 15.44 24.52
N GLU A 291 10.14 14.28 24.88
CA GLU A 291 9.78 13.50 26.07
C GLU A 291 10.08 14.28 27.36
N GLU A 292 11.21 15.00 27.41
CA GLU A 292 11.57 15.85 28.55
C GLU A 292 10.58 17.03 28.71
N GLN A 293 10.14 17.62 27.60
CA GLN A 293 9.08 18.65 27.60
C GLN A 293 7.70 18.08 27.97
N TYR A 294 7.37 16.88 27.51
CA TYR A 294 6.08 16.23 27.74
C TYR A 294 5.93 15.75 29.19
N ASN A 295 6.99 15.20 29.80
CA ASN A 295 6.99 14.79 31.20
C ASN A 295 6.84 16.00 32.16
N ARG A 296 7.41 17.16 31.80
CA ARG A 296 7.20 18.43 32.54
C ARG A 296 5.74 18.90 32.48
N THR A 297 5.05 18.68 31.36
CA THR A 297 3.63 19.06 31.20
C THR A 297 2.69 18.06 31.90
N GLN A 298 3.02 16.76 31.90
CA GLN A 298 2.23 15.76 32.62
C GLN A 298 2.31 15.88 34.15
N GLN A 299 3.49 16.20 34.73
CA GLN A 299 3.58 16.45 36.19
C GLN A 299 2.68 17.61 36.66
N GLN A 300 2.35 18.56 35.78
CA GLN A 300 1.40 19.63 36.08
C GLN A 300 -0.06 19.21 35.90
N THR A 301 -0.34 18.17 35.11
CA THR A 301 -1.70 17.75 34.74
C THR A 301 -2.23 16.57 35.59
N PHE A 302 -1.33 15.74 36.13
CA PHE A 302 -1.68 14.54 36.91
C PHE A 302 -2.26 14.80 38.31
N ASN A 303 -2.29 16.04 38.77
CA ASN A 303 -2.99 16.38 40.01
C ASN A 303 -4.52 16.51 39.85
N ALA A 304 -5.08 16.36 38.64
CA ALA A 304 -6.47 16.74 38.39
C ALA A 304 -7.48 15.62 38.10
N ILE A 305 -7.12 14.46 37.53
CA ILE A 305 -8.16 13.52 37.07
C ILE A 305 -7.75 12.06 37.25
N THR A 306 -8.10 11.49 38.41
CA THR A 306 -8.16 10.05 38.64
C THR A 306 -9.32 9.42 37.89
N ALA A 307 -8.98 8.43 37.06
CA ALA A 307 -9.68 7.17 36.80
C ALA A 307 -11.23 7.15 36.81
N THR A 308 -11.85 7.22 35.63
CA THR A 308 -12.97 6.34 35.19
C THR A 308 -13.41 6.68 33.75
N ASN A 309 -13.91 5.68 33.01
CA ASN A 309 -14.55 5.75 31.68
C ASN A 309 -13.68 5.69 30.40
N TYR A 310 -13.01 4.56 30.16
CA TYR A 310 -12.67 4.13 28.80
C TYR A 310 -13.77 3.29 28.10
N SER A 311 -14.83 2.88 28.83
CA SER A 311 -15.92 2.07 28.27
C SER A 311 -17.04 2.88 27.59
N PHE A 312 -17.19 4.18 27.91
CA PHE A 312 -18.28 5.02 27.40
C PHE A 312 -17.95 5.67 26.03
N LEU A 313 -16.66 5.79 25.69
CA LEU A 313 -16.23 6.44 24.45
C LEU A 313 -16.44 5.57 23.20
N TYR A 314 -16.38 4.24 23.35
CA TYR A 314 -16.44 3.32 22.21
C TYR A 314 -17.86 3.11 21.65
N SER A 315 -18.90 3.21 22.49
CA SER A 315 -20.30 3.06 22.08
C SER A 315 -20.82 4.28 21.30
N ILE A 316 -20.41 5.49 21.70
CA ILE A 316 -20.81 6.74 21.03
C ILE A 316 -20.23 6.82 19.61
N TRP A 317 -18.99 6.38 19.42
CA TRP A 317 -18.33 6.41 18.11
C TRP A 317 -18.89 5.34 17.16
N ALA A 318 -19.41 4.22 17.68
CA ALA A 318 -20.04 3.18 16.87
C ALA A 318 -21.42 3.62 16.35
N GLU A 319 -22.24 4.26 17.18
CA GLU A 319 -23.55 4.81 16.79
C GLU A 319 -23.42 6.01 15.83
N GLU A 320 -22.40 6.84 16.02
CA GLU A 320 -22.12 7.97 15.13
C GLU A 320 -21.65 7.47 13.75
N LYS A 321 -20.84 6.40 13.70
CA LYS A 321 -20.39 5.80 12.44
C LYS A 321 -21.54 5.14 11.68
N TYR A 322 -22.47 4.48 12.36
CA TYR A 322 -23.69 3.92 11.75
C TYR A 322 -24.61 5.04 11.23
N SER A 323 -24.81 6.09 12.03
CA SER A 323 -25.62 7.25 11.66
C SER A 323 -25.04 8.04 10.49
N GLN A 324 -23.70 8.20 10.42
CA GLN A 324 -23.01 8.78 9.26
C GLN A 324 -23.15 7.90 8.02
N MET A 325 -23.13 6.58 8.15
CA MET A 325 -23.30 5.65 7.02
C MET A 325 -24.72 5.72 6.44
N VAL A 326 -25.75 5.77 7.31
CA VAL A 326 -27.15 5.93 6.90
C VAL A 326 -27.42 7.32 6.32
N ASN A 327 -26.93 8.38 6.96
CA ASN A 327 -27.09 9.75 6.46
C ASN A 327 -26.35 9.98 5.14
N SER A 328 -25.17 9.39 4.94
CA SER A 328 -24.46 9.49 3.65
C SER A 328 -25.15 8.70 2.54
N LYS A 329 -25.85 7.59 2.85
CA LYS A 329 -26.70 6.87 1.90
C LYS A 329 -27.96 7.68 1.54
N LYS A 330 -28.62 8.28 2.53
CA LYS A 330 -29.81 9.12 2.35
C LYS A 330 -29.51 10.41 1.58
N ARG A 331 -28.41 11.09 1.92
CA ARG A 331 -27.93 12.30 1.19
C ARG A 331 -27.57 11.97 -0.26
N ARG A 332 -27.03 10.77 -0.52
CA ARG A 332 -26.77 10.26 -1.88
C ARG A 332 -28.05 9.94 -2.66
N GLU A 333 -29.05 9.34 -2.03
CA GLU A 333 -30.36 9.09 -2.65
C GLU A 333 -31.06 10.42 -2.98
N GLU A 334 -30.97 11.41 -2.08
CA GLU A 334 -31.49 12.77 -2.28
C GLU A 334 -30.72 13.55 -3.36
N GLU A 335 -29.39 13.43 -3.44
CA GLU A 335 -28.56 14.00 -4.53
C GLU A 335 -28.82 13.30 -5.88
N MET A 336 -29.05 11.98 -5.87
CA MET A 336 -29.46 11.22 -7.06
C MET A 336 -30.86 11.61 -7.56
N LEU A 337 -31.74 12.10 -6.68
CA LEU A 337 -33.06 12.63 -7.03
C LEU A 337 -32.99 14.10 -7.46
N LYS A 338 -32.11 14.92 -6.87
CA LYS A 338 -31.93 16.34 -7.21
C LYS A 338 -31.28 16.57 -8.58
N ASP A 339 -30.29 15.77 -8.97
CA ASP A 339 -29.61 15.93 -10.27
C ASP A 339 -30.47 15.48 -11.47
N ARG A 340 -31.60 14.80 -11.24
CA ARG A 340 -32.54 14.37 -12.29
C ARG A 340 -33.39 15.51 -12.87
N SER A 341 -33.43 16.68 -12.22
CA SER A 341 -34.15 17.85 -12.73
C SER A 341 -33.30 18.77 -13.63
N ASP A 342 -31.96 18.68 -13.55
CA ASP A 342 -31.07 19.73 -14.05
C ASP A 342 -30.26 19.36 -15.32
N GLN A 343 -30.55 18.23 -15.95
CA GLN A 343 -29.97 17.91 -17.27
C GLN A 343 -30.78 18.56 -18.41
N SER A 344 -30.58 19.85 -18.61
CA SER A 344 -30.75 20.50 -19.91
C SER A 344 -29.38 20.92 -20.45
N HIS A 345 -29.12 20.64 -21.73
CA HIS A 345 -27.92 21.05 -22.46
C HIS A 345 -27.62 22.54 -22.24
N GLY A 346 -26.58 22.83 -21.46
CA GLY A 346 -26.13 24.19 -21.16
C GLY A 346 -24.99 24.62 -22.06
N THR A 347 -25.11 25.83 -22.62
CA THR A 347 -24.06 26.58 -23.30
C THR A 347 -22.90 26.85 -22.33
N TRP A 348 -21.68 27.10 -22.86
CA TRP A 348 -20.45 27.31 -22.08
C TRP A 348 -20.58 28.30 -20.89
N GLU A 349 -21.46 29.31 -20.96
CA GLU A 349 -21.72 30.21 -19.83
C GLU A 349 -22.37 29.55 -18.60
N GLU A 350 -23.19 28.51 -18.78
CA GLU A 350 -23.84 27.80 -17.66
C GLU A 350 -22.87 26.86 -16.94
N VAL A 351 -21.94 26.24 -17.69
CA VAL A 351 -20.83 25.45 -17.13
C VAL A 351 -19.94 26.32 -16.25
N TYR A 352 -19.64 27.54 -16.70
CA TYR A 352 -18.85 28.51 -15.94
C TYR A 352 -19.58 28.99 -14.67
N ARG A 353 -20.90 29.23 -14.74
CA ARG A 353 -21.69 29.60 -13.55
C ARG A 353 -21.86 28.47 -12.55
N ASN A 354 -22.00 27.22 -13.02
CA ASN A 354 -22.08 26.06 -12.14
C ASN A 354 -20.72 25.75 -11.48
N ALA A 355 -19.61 25.88 -12.20
CA ALA A 355 -18.27 25.81 -11.61
C ALA A 355 -18.10 26.85 -10.49
N LYS A 356 -18.55 28.09 -10.72
CA LYS A 356 -18.47 29.19 -9.74
C LYS A 356 -19.46 29.05 -8.56
N ARG A 357 -20.59 28.36 -8.73
CA ARG A 357 -21.52 28.02 -7.64
C ARG A 357 -20.98 26.87 -6.77
N ILE A 358 -20.37 25.86 -7.40
CA ILE A 358 -19.77 24.72 -6.70
C ILE A 358 -18.54 25.16 -5.89
N ASP A 359 -17.74 26.10 -6.41
CA ASP A 359 -16.65 26.76 -5.66
C ASP A 359 -17.15 27.48 -4.41
N ARG A 360 -18.35 28.09 -4.44
CA ARG A 360 -18.92 28.79 -3.29
C ARG A 360 -19.48 27.86 -2.22
N SER A 361 -19.87 26.63 -2.58
CA SER A 361 -20.33 25.60 -1.63
C SER A 361 -19.20 24.73 -1.07
N LYS A 362 -17.94 24.99 -1.46
CA LYS A 362 -16.75 24.15 -1.16
C LYS A 362 -15.84 24.69 -0.05
N ASN A 363 -16.28 25.66 0.73
CA ASN A 363 -15.42 26.25 1.77
C ASN A 363 -15.20 25.38 3.01
N ASP A 364 -15.77 24.17 3.09
CA ASP A 364 -15.61 23.28 4.27
C ASP A 364 -14.74 22.04 4.05
N LEU A 365 -14.11 21.84 2.90
CA LEU A 365 -13.09 20.78 2.73
C LEU A 365 -11.92 21.30 1.91
N HIS A 366 -10.85 21.66 2.62
CA HIS A 366 -9.53 21.90 2.08
C HIS A 366 -9.07 20.76 1.16
N GLU A 367 -8.27 21.14 0.16
CA GLU A 367 -7.46 20.28 -0.72
C GLU A 367 -8.22 19.53 -1.82
N ARG A 368 -8.52 20.23 -2.92
CA ARG A 368 -8.45 19.57 -4.23
C ARG A 368 -6.98 19.30 -4.54
N ASP A 369 -6.65 18.05 -4.82
CA ASP A 369 -5.35 17.63 -5.36
C ASP A 369 -5.13 18.37 -6.69
N GLU A 370 -4.06 19.16 -6.84
CA GLU A 370 -3.72 19.89 -8.08
C GLU A 370 -3.71 18.96 -9.31
N ARG A 371 -3.44 17.67 -9.06
CA ARG A 371 -3.46 16.57 -10.04
C ARG A 371 -4.84 16.24 -10.61
N GLU A 372 -5.94 16.58 -9.93
CA GLU A 372 -7.30 16.48 -10.51
C GLU A 372 -7.46 17.43 -11.70
N LEU A 373 -6.92 18.65 -11.59
CA LEU A 373 -7.00 19.66 -12.65
C LEU A 373 -6.11 19.30 -13.85
N GLU A 374 -4.90 18.79 -13.59
CA GLU A 374 -3.99 18.32 -14.65
C GLU A 374 -4.61 17.20 -15.50
N ARG A 375 -5.37 16.29 -14.87
CA ARG A 375 -6.02 15.16 -15.56
C ARG A 375 -7.12 15.58 -16.51
N ILE A 376 -7.87 16.64 -16.19
CA ILE A 376 -8.93 17.14 -17.06
C ILE A 376 -8.34 17.68 -18.39
N GLY A 377 -7.08 18.12 -18.38
CA GLY A 377 -6.36 18.57 -19.58
C GLY A 377 -5.75 17.47 -20.44
N GLN A 378 -5.71 16.22 -19.97
CA GLN A 378 -5.05 15.11 -20.69
C GLN A 378 -6.03 14.31 -21.57
N PRO A 379 -5.59 13.74 -22.69
CA PRO A 379 -6.45 12.92 -23.55
C PRO A 379 -6.72 11.52 -23.00
N LEU A 380 -5.85 11.01 -22.11
CA LEU A 380 -5.86 9.65 -21.56
C LEU A 380 -5.76 9.72 -20.02
N CYS A 381 -6.51 8.84 -19.33
CA CYS A 381 -6.30 8.53 -17.92
C CYS A 381 -6.24 7.02 -17.73
N ILE A 382 -5.20 6.52 -17.06
CA ILE A 382 -4.98 5.10 -16.78
C ILE A 382 -5.40 4.81 -15.34
N TYR A 383 -6.35 3.91 -15.14
CA TYR A 383 -6.79 3.50 -13.81
C TYR A 383 -5.96 2.32 -13.29
N GLU A 384 -5.62 2.35 -12.01
CA GLU A 384 -4.88 1.28 -11.34
C GLU A 384 -5.75 0.66 -10.24
N PRO A 385 -6.44 -0.47 -10.53
CA PRO A 385 -7.20 -1.18 -9.53
C PRO A 385 -6.29 -1.69 -8.43
N TYR A 386 -6.73 -1.55 -7.18
CA TYR A 386 -5.96 -2.05 -6.05
C TYR A 386 -6.85 -2.49 -4.89
N PHE A 387 -6.29 -3.36 -4.06
CA PHE A 387 -6.97 -3.91 -2.90
C PHE A 387 -6.04 -3.87 -1.67
N GLY A 388 -6.45 -3.10 -0.67
CA GLY A 388 -5.73 -3.00 0.60
C GLY A 388 -4.51 -2.08 0.58
N GLU A 389 -3.84 -2.01 1.72
CA GLU A 389 -2.73 -1.08 1.96
C GLU A 389 -1.41 -1.59 1.40
N GLY A 390 -1.24 -2.92 1.33
CA GLY A 390 -0.02 -3.57 0.81
C GLY A 390 0.26 -3.26 -0.67
N THR A 391 -0.75 -2.83 -1.43
CA THR A 391 -0.58 -2.48 -2.85
C THR A 391 -0.09 -1.04 -3.08
N TRP A 392 -0.16 -0.16 -2.08
CA TRP A 392 0.13 1.27 -2.26
C TRP A 392 1.52 1.59 -2.84
N PRO A 393 2.62 0.92 -2.45
CA PRO A 393 3.95 1.20 -2.99
C PRO A 393 4.08 0.95 -4.50
N PHE A 394 3.17 0.15 -5.09
CA PHE A 394 3.19 -0.24 -6.50
C PHE A 394 2.32 0.66 -7.40
N LEU A 395 1.64 1.63 -6.82
CA LEU A 395 0.74 2.53 -7.54
C LEU A 395 1.46 3.83 -7.88
N HIS A 396 1.18 4.36 -9.07
CA HIS A 396 1.81 5.58 -9.56
C HIS A 396 1.24 6.82 -8.85
N LEU A 397 2.09 7.85 -8.76
CA LEU A 397 1.74 9.17 -8.22
C LEU A 397 1.66 10.25 -9.32
N LYS A 398 1.90 9.89 -10.58
CA LYS A 398 1.83 10.81 -11.74
C LYS A 398 0.37 11.07 -12.12
N SER A 399 0.08 12.24 -12.72
CA SER A 399 -1.27 12.61 -13.14
C SER A 399 -1.87 11.73 -14.24
N LEU A 400 -1.05 11.03 -15.05
CA LEU A 400 -1.57 10.06 -16.03
C LEU A 400 -2.34 8.90 -15.37
N TYR A 401 -2.01 8.56 -14.12
CA TYR A 401 -2.58 7.43 -13.40
C TYR A 401 -3.56 7.86 -12.31
N ARG A 402 -4.57 7.03 -12.07
CA ARG A 402 -5.52 7.21 -10.96
C ARG A 402 -5.81 5.88 -10.30
N GLY A 403 -5.62 5.80 -8.98
CA GLY A 403 -5.95 4.58 -8.26
C GLY A 403 -7.46 4.36 -8.19
N ILE A 404 -7.89 3.10 -8.21
CA ILE A 404 -9.27 2.71 -7.91
C ILE A 404 -9.28 1.62 -6.84
N GLY A 405 -9.72 2.00 -5.64
CA GLY A 405 -9.80 1.10 -4.50
C GLY A 405 -11.02 0.19 -4.61
N LEU A 406 -10.79 -1.12 -4.63
CA LEU A 406 -11.85 -2.15 -4.65
C LEU A 406 -12.50 -2.36 -3.27
N SER A 407 -11.95 -1.73 -2.23
CA SER A 407 -12.46 -1.76 -0.85
C SER A 407 -12.56 -0.33 -0.29
N THR A 408 -13.60 -0.09 0.50
CA THR A 408 -13.77 1.18 1.24
C THR A 408 -12.72 1.34 2.35
N LYS A 409 -12.20 0.22 2.87
CA LYS A 409 -11.09 0.14 3.83
C LYS A 409 -9.75 0.01 3.08
N GLY A 410 -8.70 0.66 3.59
CA GLY A 410 -7.35 0.59 3.01
C GLY A 410 -7.13 1.49 1.79
N ARG A 411 -7.84 2.62 1.72
CA ARG A 411 -7.63 3.64 0.68
C ARG A 411 -6.39 4.46 0.98
N ARG A 412 -5.63 4.81 -0.07
CA ARG A 412 -4.46 5.68 0.06
C ARG A 412 -4.87 7.03 0.67
N PRO A 413 -4.24 7.45 1.79
CA PRO A 413 -4.51 8.75 2.39
C PRO A 413 -4.08 9.88 1.45
N ARG A 414 -4.87 10.96 1.39
CA ARG A 414 -4.53 12.21 0.68
C ARG A 414 -4.29 12.07 -0.83
N THR A 415 -4.89 11.06 -1.47
CA THR A 415 -4.86 10.88 -2.93
C THR A 415 -6.27 10.86 -3.51
N ASP A 416 -6.49 11.44 -4.70
CA ASP A 416 -7.78 11.39 -5.42
C ASP A 416 -8.01 10.03 -6.14
N ASP A 417 -8.07 8.97 -5.34
CA ASP A 417 -8.41 7.63 -5.79
C ASP A 417 -9.94 7.42 -5.83
N VAL A 418 -10.42 6.67 -6.83
CA VAL A 418 -11.84 6.34 -6.97
C VAL A 418 -12.21 5.21 -6.00
N ASP A 419 -13.31 5.37 -5.27
CA ASP A 419 -13.89 4.34 -4.42
C ASP A 419 -14.86 3.47 -5.25
N ALA A 420 -14.44 2.26 -5.65
CA ALA A 420 -15.25 1.40 -6.50
C ALA A 420 -16.54 0.91 -5.83
N PRO A 421 -16.55 0.41 -4.58
CA PRO A 421 -17.79 0.04 -3.88
C PRO A 421 -18.80 1.18 -3.67
N SER A 422 -18.33 2.43 -3.58
CA SER A 422 -19.25 3.58 -3.53
C SER A 422 -20.03 3.77 -4.83
N ARG A 423 -19.48 3.31 -5.95
CA ARG A 423 -20.06 3.46 -7.30
C ARG A 423 -20.86 2.24 -7.70
N LEU A 424 -20.35 1.05 -7.42
CA LEU A 424 -21.00 -0.21 -7.76
C LEU A 424 -21.27 -1.00 -6.48
N PRO A 425 -22.51 -0.97 -5.94
CA PRO A 425 -22.86 -1.63 -4.69
C PRO A 425 -22.55 -3.14 -4.67
N LEU A 426 -22.51 -3.79 -5.84
CA LEU A 426 -22.11 -5.20 -5.98
C LEU A 426 -20.73 -5.48 -5.34
N LEU A 427 -19.79 -4.52 -5.41
CA LEU A 427 -18.45 -4.64 -4.85
C LEU A 427 -18.39 -4.47 -3.32
N ASN A 428 -19.49 -4.05 -2.66
CA ASN A 428 -19.57 -4.11 -1.20
C ASN A 428 -19.67 -5.55 -0.69
N ASN A 429 -20.17 -6.48 -1.52
CA ASN A 429 -20.20 -7.88 -1.18
C ASN A 429 -18.80 -8.48 -1.39
N PRO A 430 -18.13 -8.99 -0.34
CA PRO A 430 -16.80 -9.56 -0.48
C PRO A 430 -16.76 -10.72 -1.46
N TYR A 431 -17.85 -11.50 -1.58
CA TYR A 431 -17.97 -12.58 -2.55
C TYR A 431 -17.74 -12.08 -3.99
N TYR A 432 -18.51 -11.10 -4.46
CA TYR A 432 -18.38 -10.61 -5.84
C TYR A 432 -17.16 -9.75 -6.07
N ARG A 433 -16.72 -9.02 -5.04
CA ARG A 433 -15.48 -8.25 -5.11
C ARG A 433 -14.29 -9.16 -5.38
N ASP A 434 -14.18 -10.26 -4.64
CA ASP A 434 -13.08 -11.21 -4.82
C ASP A 434 -13.26 -11.98 -6.14
N LEU A 435 -14.49 -12.40 -6.47
CA LEU A 435 -14.82 -13.14 -7.70
C LEU A 435 -14.42 -12.41 -8.98
N LEU A 436 -14.71 -11.09 -9.06
CA LEU A 436 -14.40 -10.24 -10.20
C LEU A 436 -12.97 -9.69 -10.17
N GLY A 437 -12.35 -9.57 -8.99
CA GLY A 437 -11.00 -9.03 -8.83
C GLY A 437 -10.85 -7.62 -9.41
N GLU A 438 -9.73 -7.37 -10.10
CA GLU A 438 -9.44 -6.10 -10.79
C GLU A 438 -10.49 -5.73 -11.85
N TYR A 439 -11.17 -6.73 -12.44
CA TYR A 439 -12.21 -6.50 -13.44
C TYR A 439 -13.40 -5.72 -12.88
N GLY A 440 -13.67 -5.85 -11.57
CA GLY A 440 -14.71 -5.09 -10.88
C GLY A 440 -14.53 -3.57 -11.02
N ALA A 441 -13.28 -3.10 -11.18
CA ALA A 441 -12.99 -1.69 -11.41
C ALA A 441 -13.57 -1.17 -12.74
N PHE A 442 -13.62 -2.01 -13.78
CA PHE A 442 -14.14 -1.61 -15.09
C PHE A 442 -15.62 -1.26 -14.98
N PHE A 443 -16.40 -2.14 -14.32
CA PHE A 443 -17.82 -1.92 -14.07
C PHE A 443 -18.08 -0.73 -13.15
N ALA A 444 -17.23 -0.52 -12.14
CA ALA A 444 -17.37 0.62 -11.24
C ALA A 444 -17.11 1.98 -11.93
N ILE A 445 -16.13 2.04 -12.83
CA ILE A 445 -15.86 3.25 -13.63
C ILE A 445 -16.93 3.48 -14.68
N ALA A 446 -17.38 2.43 -15.38
CA ALA A 446 -18.45 2.54 -16.37
C ALA A 446 -19.75 3.05 -15.73
N ASN A 447 -20.06 2.63 -14.50
CA ASN A 447 -21.28 3.07 -13.82
C ASN A 447 -21.34 4.60 -13.62
N ARG A 448 -22.08 5.25 -14.53
CA ARG A 448 -22.16 6.71 -14.69
C ARG A 448 -20.79 7.33 -14.92
N ILE A 449 -20.12 6.86 -15.98
CA ILE A 449 -18.75 7.25 -16.37
C ILE A 449 -18.54 8.77 -16.40
N ASP A 450 -19.52 9.55 -16.88
CA ASP A 450 -19.46 11.01 -17.01
C ASP A 450 -19.14 11.74 -15.69
N ARG A 451 -19.41 11.11 -14.54
CA ARG A 451 -19.15 11.67 -13.21
C ARG A 451 -17.69 11.52 -12.76
N VAL A 452 -16.95 10.57 -13.33
CA VAL A 452 -15.62 10.17 -12.86
C VAL A 452 -14.56 10.37 -13.92
N HIS A 453 -14.90 10.06 -15.17
CA HIS A 453 -13.99 10.03 -16.29
C HIS A 453 -14.52 10.94 -17.41
N LYS A 454 -13.74 11.94 -17.80
CA LYS A 454 -14.10 12.92 -18.84
C LYS A 454 -13.15 12.91 -20.04
N ASN A 455 -12.10 12.09 -19.96
CA ASN A 455 -11.07 12.01 -20.99
C ASN A 455 -11.60 11.22 -22.21
N ALA A 456 -11.01 11.47 -23.37
CA ALA A 456 -11.40 10.80 -24.61
C ALA A 456 -10.94 9.34 -24.67
N TRP A 457 -9.90 9.01 -23.91
CA TRP A 457 -9.33 7.68 -23.79
C TRP A 457 -9.23 7.26 -22.32
N ILE A 458 -9.43 5.97 -22.11
CA ILE A 458 -9.33 5.30 -20.83
C ILE A 458 -8.36 4.13 -20.93
N GLY A 459 -7.53 3.96 -19.92
CA GLY A 459 -6.68 2.78 -19.78
C GLY A 459 -6.79 2.16 -18.41
N PHE A 460 -6.28 0.94 -18.31
CA PHE A 460 -6.14 0.21 -17.07
C PHE A 460 -4.73 -0.37 -16.99
N GLN A 461 -4.21 -0.46 -15.77
CA GLN A 461 -2.95 -1.13 -15.47
C GLN A 461 -3.09 -1.89 -14.16
N SER A 462 -2.73 -3.17 -14.18
CA SER A 462 -2.61 -3.95 -12.95
C SER A 462 -1.39 -3.48 -12.16
N TRP A 463 -1.56 -3.23 -10.85
CA TRP A 463 -0.47 -2.91 -9.93
C TRP A 463 0.61 -4.01 -9.90
N ARG A 464 0.25 -5.25 -10.27
CA ARG A 464 1.15 -6.41 -10.33
C ARG A 464 2.28 -6.22 -11.34
N ILE A 465 2.06 -5.41 -12.38
CA ILE A 465 3.07 -5.15 -13.42
C ILE A 465 4.14 -4.21 -12.91
N THR A 466 3.77 -3.24 -12.09
CA THR A 466 4.74 -2.38 -11.39
C THR A 466 5.63 -3.22 -10.48
N ALA A 467 5.05 -4.21 -9.77
CA ALA A 467 5.82 -5.16 -8.96
C ALA A 467 6.79 -6.01 -9.81
N ARG A 468 6.43 -6.33 -11.06
CA ARG A 468 7.28 -7.03 -12.04
C ARG A 468 8.24 -6.11 -12.80
N LYS A 469 8.27 -4.80 -12.50
CA LYS A 469 9.07 -3.79 -13.21
C LYS A 469 8.83 -3.74 -14.73
N ALA A 470 7.59 -4.01 -15.15
CA ALA A 470 7.20 -4.04 -16.56
C ALA A 470 6.16 -2.95 -16.92
N SER A 471 6.01 -1.91 -16.08
CA SER A 471 5.12 -0.79 -16.35
C SER A 471 5.69 0.14 -17.44
N LEU A 472 4.85 0.98 -18.01
CA LEU A 472 5.27 1.94 -19.05
C LEU A 472 6.32 2.90 -18.50
N SER A 473 7.44 3.05 -19.22
CA SER A 473 8.43 4.08 -18.96
C SER A 473 7.87 5.47 -19.33
N GLY A 474 8.49 6.55 -18.84
CA GLY A 474 8.10 7.90 -19.26
C GLY A 474 8.20 8.13 -20.77
N ILE A 475 9.11 7.41 -21.46
CA ILE A 475 9.25 7.47 -22.92
C ILE A 475 8.06 6.79 -23.59
N ALA A 476 7.66 5.60 -23.11
CA ALA A 476 6.53 4.86 -23.65
C ALA A 476 5.19 5.55 -23.35
N GLU A 477 5.02 6.15 -22.17
CA GLU A 477 3.88 6.99 -21.82
C GLU A 477 3.71 8.14 -22.83
N ASN A 478 4.79 8.86 -23.13
CA ASN A 478 4.77 9.96 -24.09
C ASN A 478 4.48 9.49 -25.52
N ALA A 479 5.06 8.37 -25.95
CA ALA A 479 4.77 7.79 -27.26
C ALA A 479 3.29 7.37 -27.40
N LEU A 480 2.70 6.82 -26.34
CA LEU A 480 1.28 6.48 -26.29
C LEU A 480 0.39 7.73 -26.40
N LEU A 481 0.71 8.77 -25.64
CA LEU A 481 -0.02 10.04 -25.70
C LEU A 481 0.08 10.70 -27.08
N ASP A 482 1.25 10.72 -27.70
CA ASP A 482 1.46 11.25 -29.05
C ASP A 482 0.64 10.48 -30.10
N ALA A 483 0.64 9.14 -30.05
CA ALA A 483 -0.15 8.32 -30.97
C ALA A 483 -1.67 8.55 -30.82
N ILE A 484 -2.13 8.79 -29.60
CA ILE A 484 -3.54 9.12 -29.30
C ILE A 484 -3.89 10.52 -29.84
N GLN A 485 -3.05 11.52 -29.61
CA GLN A 485 -3.29 12.90 -30.06
C GLN A 485 -3.26 13.01 -31.59
N THR A 486 -2.30 12.34 -32.24
CA THR A 486 -2.18 12.28 -33.70
C THR A 486 -3.21 11.36 -34.37
N ARG A 487 -4.03 10.65 -33.57
CA ARG A 487 -5.03 9.66 -34.03
C ARG A 487 -4.43 8.60 -34.98
N ARG A 488 -3.18 8.23 -34.77
CA ARG A 488 -2.38 7.37 -35.67
C ARG A 488 -3.07 6.04 -36.01
N HIS A 489 -3.72 5.42 -35.01
CA HIS A 489 -4.37 4.12 -35.15
C HIS A 489 -5.90 4.17 -35.05
N GLY A 490 -6.50 5.37 -34.94
CA GLY A 490 -7.95 5.54 -34.83
C GLY A 490 -8.53 4.85 -33.60
N ASP A 491 -9.45 3.91 -33.83
CA ASP A 491 -10.09 3.11 -32.78
C ASP A 491 -9.30 1.81 -32.54
N ALA A 492 -8.31 1.91 -31.66
CA ALA A 492 -7.35 0.85 -31.36
C ALA A 492 -7.34 0.51 -29.87
N LEU A 493 -7.15 -0.78 -29.59
CA LEU A 493 -6.72 -1.30 -28.30
C LEU A 493 -5.19 -1.25 -28.28
N TYR A 494 -4.63 -0.33 -27.50
CA TYR A 494 -3.20 -0.37 -27.15
C TYR A 494 -3.02 -1.29 -25.96
N PHE A 495 -1.99 -2.13 -25.96
CA PHE A 495 -1.63 -2.97 -24.81
C PHE A 495 -0.11 -3.12 -24.71
N TRP A 496 0.40 -3.37 -23.51
CA TRP A 496 1.85 -3.41 -23.26
C TRP A 496 2.34 -4.65 -22.51
N VAL A 497 1.44 -5.54 -22.11
CA VAL A 497 1.82 -6.85 -21.54
C VAL A 497 1.37 -7.95 -22.48
N ARG A 498 2.33 -8.78 -22.88
CA ARG A 498 2.16 -9.80 -23.91
C ARG A 498 1.96 -11.17 -23.30
N MET A 499 1.11 -11.98 -23.92
CA MET A 499 0.82 -13.36 -23.51
C MET A 499 2.00 -14.31 -23.72
N ASP A 500 2.84 -14.06 -24.73
CA ASP A 500 3.99 -14.91 -25.07
C ASP A 500 5.22 -14.70 -24.17
N ASP A 501 5.28 -13.55 -23.48
CA ASP A 501 6.27 -13.24 -22.45
C ASP A 501 5.75 -13.53 -21.03
N ASP A 502 4.52 -14.03 -20.89
CA ASP A 502 3.94 -14.36 -19.59
C ASP A 502 4.58 -15.65 -19.03
N PRO A 503 5.09 -15.64 -17.79
CA PRO A 503 5.68 -16.84 -17.18
C PRO A 503 4.68 -17.99 -16.96
N ARG A 504 3.37 -17.73 -17.10
CA ARG A 504 2.33 -18.78 -17.10
C ARG A 504 2.28 -19.53 -18.45
N ASN A 505 3.02 -19.07 -19.47
CA ASN A 505 2.98 -19.58 -20.84
C ASN A 505 4.36 -20.03 -21.37
N ASP A 506 5.10 -20.81 -20.59
CA ASP A 506 6.46 -21.27 -20.97
C ASP A 506 6.50 -22.02 -22.32
N LEU A 507 5.42 -22.72 -22.66
CA LEU A 507 5.29 -23.51 -23.88
C LEU A 507 4.78 -22.70 -25.09
N ARG A 508 4.55 -21.39 -24.94
CA ARG A 508 4.02 -20.49 -25.99
C ARG A 508 2.78 -21.07 -26.68
N GLN A 509 1.82 -21.50 -25.86
CA GLN A 509 0.58 -22.10 -26.32
C GLN A 509 -0.29 -21.07 -27.07
N ASP A 510 -1.20 -21.57 -27.91
CA ASP A 510 -2.23 -20.74 -28.55
C ASP A 510 -3.19 -20.12 -27.50
N PHE A 511 -3.95 -19.11 -27.92
CA PHE A 511 -4.84 -18.34 -27.04
C PHE A 511 -5.74 -19.20 -26.15
N TRP A 512 -6.42 -20.20 -26.73
CA TRP A 512 -7.39 -20.98 -25.98
C TRP A 512 -6.72 -22.06 -25.13
N SER A 513 -5.61 -22.62 -25.59
CA SER A 513 -4.80 -23.55 -24.79
C SER A 513 -4.16 -22.86 -23.58
N PHE A 514 -3.67 -21.63 -23.75
CA PHE A 514 -3.21 -20.80 -22.63
C PHE A 514 -4.35 -20.51 -21.65
N CYS A 515 -5.54 -20.16 -22.16
CA CYS A 515 -6.71 -19.93 -21.31
C CYS A 515 -7.09 -21.16 -20.48
N ASP A 516 -7.09 -22.34 -21.09
CA ASP A 516 -7.31 -23.61 -20.39
C ASP A 516 -6.21 -23.87 -19.35
N GLY A 517 -4.94 -23.64 -19.71
CA GLY A 517 -3.80 -23.80 -18.81
C GLY A 517 -3.93 -22.98 -17.53
N ILE A 518 -4.37 -21.72 -17.64
CA ILE A 518 -4.58 -20.86 -16.47
C ILE A 518 -5.94 -21.08 -15.78
N ASN A 519 -6.86 -21.88 -16.33
CA ASN A 519 -8.21 -22.12 -15.75
C ASN A 519 -8.53 -23.62 -15.58
N ALA A 520 -7.54 -24.42 -15.18
CA ALA A 520 -7.72 -25.85 -14.86
C ALA A 520 -8.31 -26.71 -16.00
N GLY A 521 -8.07 -26.33 -17.26
CA GLY A 521 -8.54 -27.06 -18.45
C GLY A 521 -9.95 -26.69 -18.92
N ASN A 522 -10.61 -25.76 -18.24
CA ASN A 522 -12.06 -25.56 -18.36
C ASN A 522 -12.48 -24.24 -19.01
N CYS A 523 -11.52 -23.43 -19.48
CA CYS A 523 -11.83 -22.11 -20.03
C CYS A 523 -12.67 -22.19 -21.31
N LYS A 524 -12.28 -23.03 -22.28
CA LYS A 524 -13.01 -23.14 -23.56
C LYS A 524 -14.47 -23.48 -23.36
N PHE A 525 -14.73 -24.45 -22.48
CA PHE A 525 -16.08 -24.88 -22.14
C PHE A 525 -16.87 -23.76 -21.45
N ALA A 526 -16.32 -23.18 -20.38
CA ALA A 526 -16.98 -22.11 -19.64
C ALA A 526 -17.28 -20.88 -20.53
N PHE A 527 -16.35 -20.52 -21.40
CA PHE A 527 -16.55 -19.43 -22.35
C PHE A 527 -17.68 -19.77 -23.34
N SER A 528 -17.65 -20.95 -23.94
CA SER A 528 -18.66 -21.38 -24.92
C SER A 528 -20.06 -21.41 -24.32
N GLU A 529 -20.22 -21.96 -23.11
CA GLU A 529 -21.50 -22.01 -22.40
C GLU A 529 -22.01 -20.61 -22.05
N ALA A 530 -21.16 -19.76 -21.45
CA ALA A 530 -21.52 -18.39 -21.12
C ALA A 530 -21.89 -17.59 -22.38
N PHE A 531 -21.15 -17.75 -23.48
CA PHE A 531 -21.42 -17.08 -24.75
C PHE A 531 -22.73 -17.56 -25.39
N THR A 532 -22.96 -18.87 -25.41
CA THR A 532 -24.20 -19.48 -25.94
C THR A 532 -25.42 -19.01 -25.15
N ARG A 533 -25.30 -19.00 -23.82
CA ARG A 533 -26.35 -18.54 -22.90
C ARG A 533 -26.63 -17.05 -23.05
N MET A 534 -25.58 -16.22 -23.14
CA MET A 534 -25.71 -14.76 -23.30
C MET A 534 -26.50 -14.40 -24.57
N TYR A 535 -26.27 -15.10 -25.68
CA TYR A 535 -26.99 -14.86 -26.94
C TYR A 535 -28.27 -15.68 -27.11
N GLY A 536 -28.66 -16.50 -26.12
CA GLY A 536 -29.87 -17.34 -26.21
C GLY A 536 -29.82 -18.40 -27.32
N LEU A 537 -28.62 -18.88 -27.66
CA LEU A 537 -28.41 -19.86 -28.73
C LEU A 537 -28.89 -21.24 -28.27
N LYS A 538 -29.57 -21.99 -29.15
CA LYS A 538 -29.96 -23.38 -28.84
C LYS A 538 -28.73 -24.28 -28.85
N TYR A 539 -28.70 -25.27 -27.96
CA TYR A 539 -27.67 -26.31 -27.90
C TYR A 539 -27.37 -26.85 -29.32
N ASN A 540 -26.07 -26.85 -29.71
CA ASN A 540 -25.48 -27.28 -31.00
C ASN A 540 -24.83 -26.19 -31.89
N ILE A 541 -24.33 -25.07 -31.35
CA ILE A 541 -23.30 -24.29 -32.06
C ILE A 541 -21.93 -24.72 -31.52
N GLU A 542 -21.34 -25.75 -32.13
CA GLU A 542 -20.04 -26.33 -31.74
C GLU A 542 -18.83 -25.40 -31.97
N SER A 543 -19.01 -24.16 -32.42
CA SER A 543 -17.87 -23.31 -32.79
C SER A 543 -17.51 -22.33 -31.68
N LEU A 544 -16.56 -22.72 -30.83
CA LEU A 544 -15.72 -21.78 -30.07
C LEU A 544 -15.21 -20.68 -31.03
N LEU A 545 -15.23 -19.43 -30.59
CA LEU A 545 -14.79 -18.30 -31.42
C LEU A 545 -13.34 -18.51 -31.90
N PRO A 546 -13.07 -18.43 -33.22
CA PRO A 546 -11.75 -18.71 -33.75
C PRO A 546 -10.78 -17.58 -33.39
N MET A 547 -9.71 -17.95 -32.69
CA MET A 547 -8.57 -17.08 -32.37
C MET A 547 -7.36 -17.59 -33.16
N PRO A 548 -6.74 -16.77 -34.04
CA PRO A 548 -5.72 -17.23 -34.97
C PRO A 548 -4.40 -17.60 -34.28
N VAL A 549 -3.64 -18.49 -34.94
CA VAL A 549 -2.24 -18.83 -34.61
C VAL A 549 -1.35 -18.26 -35.73
N ASP A 550 -1.25 -16.94 -35.79
CA ASP A 550 -0.55 -16.18 -36.83
C ASP A 550 0.86 -15.70 -36.40
N GLY A 551 1.31 -16.08 -35.19
CA GLY A 551 2.59 -15.70 -34.63
C GLY A 551 2.59 -14.33 -33.93
N ASP A 552 1.46 -13.62 -33.95
CA ASP A 552 1.22 -12.41 -33.17
C ASP A 552 0.77 -12.76 -31.74
N THR A 553 0.73 -11.76 -30.85
CA THR A 553 0.51 -11.94 -29.41
C THR A 553 -0.73 -11.22 -28.88
N TRP A 554 -1.20 -11.65 -27.70
CA TRP A 554 -2.42 -11.17 -27.04
C TRP A 554 -2.13 -10.37 -25.77
N SER A 555 -3.09 -9.55 -25.35
CA SER A 555 -3.00 -8.77 -24.11
C SER A 555 -3.30 -9.63 -22.88
N VAL A 556 -2.52 -9.46 -21.81
CA VAL A 556 -2.76 -10.08 -20.49
C VAL A 556 -2.67 -9.03 -19.37
N MET A 557 -3.06 -9.40 -18.15
CA MET A 557 -2.95 -8.60 -16.93
C MET A 557 -3.61 -7.20 -17.01
N HIS A 558 -4.76 -7.09 -17.69
CA HIS A 558 -5.59 -5.88 -17.74
C HIS A 558 -4.84 -4.59 -18.07
N SER A 559 -3.85 -4.69 -18.95
CA SER A 559 -2.90 -3.61 -19.21
C SER A 559 -2.97 -3.11 -20.62
N TRP A 560 -3.94 -2.22 -20.80
CA TRP A 560 -4.36 -1.70 -22.09
C TRP A 560 -5.02 -0.33 -21.98
N ALA A 561 -5.11 0.37 -23.11
CA ALA A 561 -5.82 1.63 -23.27
C ALA A 561 -6.62 1.65 -24.57
N LEU A 562 -7.81 2.27 -24.53
CA LEU A 562 -8.73 2.33 -25.66
C LEU A 562 -9.60 3.62 -25.59
N PRO A 563 -10.27 4.01 -26.68
CA PRO A 563 -11.18 5.15 -26.65
C PRO A 563 -12.32 4.90 -25.64
N THR A 564 -12.71 5.93 -24.88
CA THR A 564 -13.77 5.83 -23.87
C THR A 564 -15.09 5.33 -24.45
N LYS A 565 -15.40 5.64 -25.71
CA LYS A 565 -16.57 5.08 -26.39
C LYS A 565 -16.48 3.55 -26.54
N SER A 566 -15.34 3.08 -27.02
CA SER A 566 -15.05 1.65 -27.23
C SER A 566 -15.02 0.89 -25.91
N PHE A 567 -14.62 1.55 -24.82
CA PHE A 567 -14.69 1.00 -23.46
C PHE A 567 -16.12 0.64 -23.07
N LEU A 568 -17.07 1.55 -23.31
CA LEU A 568 -18.47 1.32 -22.96
C LEU A 568 -19.07 0.17 -23.78
N GLU A 569 -18.70 0.07 -25.05
CA GLU A 569 -19.10 -1.07 -25.89
C GLU A 569 -18.55 -2.41 -25.33
N PHE A 570 -17.30 -2.42 -24.86
CA PHE A 570 -16.68 -3.58 -24.24
C PHE A 570 -17.30 -3.92 -22.87
N VAL A 571 -17.56 -2.93 -22.04
CA VAL A 571 -18.19 -3.12 -20.73
C VAL A 571 -19.60 -3.66 -20.89
N MET A 572 -20.36 -3.18 -21.87
CA MET A 572 -21.69 -3.71 -22.20
C MET A 572 -21.67 -5.18 -22.61
N PHE A 573 -20.74 -5.57 -23.48
CA PHE A 573 -20.53 -6.98 -23.80
C PHE A 573 -20.13 -7.79 -22.55
N SER A 574 -19.13 -7.33 -21.80
CA SER A 574 -18.58 -8.10 -20.69
C SER A 574 -19.51 -8.21 -19.49
N ARG A 575 -20.40 -7.25 -19.24
CA ARG A 575 -21.41 -7.39 -18.18
C ARG A 575 -22.43 -8.48 -18.48
N MET A 576 -22.95 -8.53 -19.71
CA MET A 576 -23.87 -9.59 -20.13
C MET A 576 -23.17 -10.95 -20.09
N PHE A 577 -21.90 -11.00 -20.49
CA PHE A 577 -21.10 -12.23 -20.44
C PHE A 577 -20.89 -12.72 -19.00
N VAL A 578 -20.52 -11.82 -18.08
CA VAL A 578 -20.33 -12.14 -16.65
C VAL A 578 -21.64 -12.58 -16.00
N ASP A 579 -22.77 -11.98 -16.38
CA ASP A 579 -24.08 -12.41 -15.89
C ASP A 579 -24.39 -13.86 -16.32
N ALA A 580 -24.17 -14.18 -17.60
CA ALA A 580 -24.34 -15.54 -18.11
C ALA A 580 -23.40 -16.55 -17.44
N LEU A 581 -22.15 -16.16 -17.17
CA LEU A 581 -21.16 -16.98 -16.47
C LEU A 581 -21.56 -17.25 -15.01
N ASP A 582 -21.99 -16.20 -14.29
CA ASP A 582 -22.40 -16.34 -12.88
C ASP A 582 -23.66 -17.17 -12.72
N ALA A 583 -24.60 -17.06 -13.67
CA ALA A 583 -25.84 -17.84 -13.63
C ALA A 583 -25.63 -19.35 -13.85
N GLU A 584 -24.47 -19.78 -14.36
CA GLU A 584 -24.05 -21.18 -14.43
C GLU A 584 -23.31 -21.61 -13.15
N MET A 585 -22.38 -20.80 -12.68
CA MET A 585 -21.37 -21.23 -11.69
C MET A 585 -21.71 -20.86 -10.24
N TYR A 586 -22.64 -19.93 -10.01
CA TYR A 586 -22.83 -19.34 -8.69
C TYR A 586 -23.24 -20.37 -7.63
N ASP A 587 -24.23 -21.23 -7.89
CA ASP A 587 -24.82 -22.06 -6.83
C ASP A 587 -23.79 -23.06 -6.25
N GLU A 588 -22.98 -23.68 -7.10
CA GLU A 588 -21.91 -24.59 -6.69
C GLU A 588 -20.76 -23.83 -6.02
N HIS A 589 -20.33 -22.71 -6.60
CA HIS A 589 -19.21 -21.92 -6.07
C HIS A 589 -19.55 -21.29 -4.72
N HIS A 590 -20.76 -20.75 -4.57
CA HIS A 590 -21.20 -20.09 -3.35
C HIS A 590 -21.42 -21.09 -2.19
N SER A 591 -21.93 -22.29 -2.48
CA SER A 591 -22.21 -23.31 -1.45
C SER A 591 -20.97 -24.10 -1.02
N SER A 592 -20.08 -24.46 -1.96
CA SER A 592 -18.93 -25.34 -1.69
C SER A 592 -17.58 -24.61 -1.60
N GLY A 593 -17.51 -23.38 -2.15
CA GLY A 593 -16.27 -22.64 -2.36
C GLY A 593 -15.38 -23.21 -3.46
N ARG A 594 -15.84 -24.22 -4.22
CA ARG A 594 -15.10 -24.81 -5.34
C ARG A 594 -15.39 -24.05 -6.61
N CYS A 595 -14.34 -23.73 -7.35
CA CYS A 595 -14.43 -23.04 -8.62
C CYS A 595 -14.10 -24.02 -9.75
N TYR A 596 -14.99 -24.18 -10.73
CA TYR A 596 -14.75 -25.06 -11.89
C TYR A 596 -13.53 -24.64 -12.74
N LEU A 597 -13.16 -23.36 -12.68
CA LEU A 597 -11.96 -22.80 -13.34
C LEU A 597 -10.69 -22.95 -12.48
N SER A 598 -10.76 -23.66 -11.35
CA SER A 598 -9.64 -23.86 -10.42
C SER A 598 -9.55 -25.30 -9.91
N LEU A 599 -8.33 -25.76 -9.61
CA LEU A 599 -8.11 -27.10 -9.04
C LEU A 599 -8.38 -27.15 -7.53
N SER A 600 -8.52 -25.99 -6.88
CA SER A 600 -8.75 -25.85 -5.44
C SER A 600 -9.92 -24.89 -5.15
N LYS A 601 -10.27 -24.73 -3.87
CA LYS A 601 -11.13 -23.61 -3.48
C LYS A 601 -10.44 -22.31 -3.88
N ASP A 602 -11.16 -21.44 -4.57
CA ASP A 602 -10.60 -20.23 -5.14
C ASP A 602 -11.64 -19.11 -5.10
N LYS A 603 -11.30 -18.00 -4.44
CA LYS A 603 -12.19 -16.84 -4.31
C LYS A 603 -12.24 -15.98 -5.56
N HIS A 604 -11.31 -16.16 -6.50
CA HIS A 604 -11.12 -15.35 -7.70
C HIS A 604 -11.55 -16.09 -8.98
N CYS A 605 -12.60 -16.89 -8.88
CA CYS A 605 -12.97 -17.86 -9.91
C CYS A 605 -13.06 -17.29 -11.33
N TYR A 606 -13.62 -16.09 -11.51
CA TYR A 606 -13.83 -15.53 -12.85
C TYR A 606 -12.64 -14.72 -13.36
N SER A 607 -11.83 -14.15 -12.45
CA SER A 607 -10.78 -13.18 -12.75
C SER A 607 -9.85 -13.59 -13.92
N ARG A 608 -9.39 -14.85 -13.93
CA ARG A 608 -8.45 -15.38 -14.92
C ARG A 608 -9.06 -15.53 -16.32
N LEU A 609 -10.32 -15.91 -16.40
CA LEU A 609 -11.06 -15.96 -17.67
C LEU A 609 -11.36 -14.54 -18.17
N LEU A 610 -11.80 -13.65 -17.26
CA LEU A 610 -12.09 -12.25 -17.59
C LEU A 610 -10.85 -11.47 -18.03
N GLU A 611 -9.66 -11.86 -17.56
CA GLU A 611 -8.36 -11.35 -18.02
C GLU A 611 -8.25 -11.33 -19.55
N LEU A 612 -8.74 -12.39 -20.21
CA LEU A 612 -8.57 -12.59 -21.64
C LEU A 612 -9.76 -12.10 -22.48
N LEU A 613 -10.87 -11.70 -21.85
CA LEU A 613 -12.12 -11.36 -22.52
C LEU A 613 -11.98 -10.16 -23.48
N VAL A 614 -11.12 -9.19 -23.16
CA VAL A 614 -10.86 -8.03 -24.02
C VAL A 614 -10.28 -8.40 -25.37
N ASN A 615 -9.47 -9.47 -25.43
CA ASN A 615 -8.86 -9.93 -26.69
C ASN A 615 -9.92 -10.46 -27.65
N VAL A 616 -10.84 -11.29 -27.15
CA VAL A 616 -11.94 -11.85 -27.93
C VAL A 616 -12.82 -10.71 -28.46
N TRP A 617 -13.21 -9.78 -27.57
CA TRP A 617 -14.02 -8.63 -27.98
C TRP A 617 -13.29 -7.78 -29.03
N ALA A 618 -12.04 -7.39 -28.80
CA ALA A 618 -11.28 -6.52 -29.72
C ALA A 618 -11.04 -7.17 -31.08
N TYR A 619 -10.77 -8.48 -31.11
CA TYR A 619 -10.58 -9.22 -32.35
C TYR A 619 -11.87 -9.28 -33.18
N HIS A 620 -12.98 -9.72 -32.58
CA HIS A 620 -14.22 -9.96 -33.30
C HIS A 620 -15.05 -8.69 -33.57
N SER A 621 -14.87 -7.62 -32.79
CA SER A 621 -15.47 -6.29 -33.05
C SER A 621 -14.68 -5.44 -34.05
N ALA A 622 -13.61 -6.00 -34.64
CA ALA A 622 -12.78 -5.35 -35.65
C ALA A 622 -12.00 -4.12 -35.15
N ARG A 623 -11.54 -4.14 -33.89
CA ARG A 623 -10.61 -3.12 -33.35
C ARG A 623 -9.19 -3.40 -33.78
N ARG A 624 -8.41 -2.36 -34.07
CA ARG A 624 -6.96 -2.53 -34.24
C ARG A 624 -6.36 -2.88 -32.89
N MET A 625 -5.38 -3.77 -32.87
CA MET A 625 -4.69 -4.15 -31.64
C MET A 625 -3.24 -3.78 -31.83
N VAL A 626 -2.68 -2.97 -30.93
CA VAL A 626 -1.35 -2.40 -31.08
C VAL A 626 -0.58 -2.66 -29.80
N TYR A 627 0.48 -3.44 -29.92
CA TYR A 627 1.44 -3.64 -28.85
C TYR A 627 2.30 -2.38 -28.70
N VAL A 628 2.49 -1.93 -27.47
CA VAL A 628 3.38 -0.83 -27.09
C VAL A 628 4.49 -1.40 -26.23
N HIS A 629 5.74 -1.27 -26.67
CA HIS A 629 6.89 -1.72 -25.89
C HIS A 629 7.04 -0.86 -24.63
N PRO A 630 7.05 -1.44 -23.41
CA PRO A 630 6.97 -0.67 -22.17
C PRO A 630 8.18 0.23 -21.92
N GLU A 631 9.38 -0.18 -22.34
CA GLU A 631 10.58 0.65 -22.16
C GLU A 631 10.77 1.71 -23.27
N THR A 632 10.65 1.31 -24.54
CA THR A 632 11.03 2.14 -25.70
C THR A 632 9.86 2.92 -26.32
N GLY A 633 8.61 2.51 -26.05
CA GLY A 633 7.42 3.09 -26.67
C GLY A 633 7.20 2.69 -28.14
N VAL A 634 8.00 1.75 -28.68
CA VAL A 634 7.81 1.25 -30.05
C VAL A 634 6.46 0.55 -30.18
N MET A 635 5.71 0.91 -31.22
CA MET A 635 4.36 0.39 -31.47
C MET A 635 4.33 -0.59 -32.65
N GLN A 636 3.70 -1.75 -32.44
CA GLN A 636 3.53 -2.78 -33.47
C GLN A 636 2.07 -3.24 -33.53
N GLU A 637 1.44 -3.16 -34.71
CA GLU A 637 0.09 -3.71 -34.91
C GLU A 637 0.15 -5.24 -34.87
N GLN A 638 -0.68 -5.83 -34.00
CA GLN A 638 -0.83 -7.26 -33.79
C GLN A 638 -2.13 -7.74 -34.46
N HIS A 639 -2.07 -8.94 -35.03
CA HIS A 639 -3.09 -9.59 -35.83
C HIS A 639 -3.59 -8.62 -36.92
N ARG A 640 -2.82 -8.32 -37.97
CA ARG A 640 -3.15 -7.20 -38.88
C ARG A 640 -4.60 -7.16 -39.35
N PHE A 641 -5.25 -5.99 -39.27
CA PHE A 641 -6.69 -5.84 -39.58
C PHE A 641 -7.13 -6.45 -40.93
N LYS A 642 -6.31 -6.32 -41.97
CA LYS A 642 -6.61 -6.86 -43.31
C LYS A 642 -6.71 -8.39 -43.34
N SER A 643 -5.92 -9.08 -42.51
CA SER A 643 -5.87 -10.55 -42.45
C SER A 643 -7.09 -11.16 -41.78
N ARG A 644 -7.79 -10.39 -40.93
CA ARG A 644 -8.96 -10.87 -40.16
C ARG A 644 -10.27 -10.91 -40.96
N ARG A 645 -10.31 -10.33 -42.17
CA ARG A 645 -11.54 -10.28 -42.98
C ARG A 645 -12.09 -11.70 -43.21
N GLY A 646 -13.38 -11.89 -42.97
CA GLY A 646 -14.06 -13.19 -43.09
C GLY A 646 -13.98 -14.08 -41.85
N HIS A 647 -13.06 -13.82 -40.91
CA HIS A 647 -12.89 -14.60 -39.67
C HIS A 647 -13.53 -13.91 -38.45
N MET A 648 -13.76 -12.60 -38.53
CA MET A 648 -14.37 -11.81 -37.45
C MET A 648 -15.89 -11.98 -37.36
N TRP A 649 -16.41 -11.89 -36.14
CA TRP A 649 -17.84 -12.07 -35.83
C TRP A 649 -18.54 -10.72 -35.60
N ILE A 650 -18.29 -9.75 -36.48
CA ILE A 650 -18.65 -8.33 -36.30
C ILE A 650 -20.14 -8.12 -35.99
N LYS A 651 -21.03 -8.94 -36.56
CA LYS A 651 -22.48 -8.82 -36.33
C LYS A 651 -22.83 -9.00 -34.84
N TRP A 652 -22.26 -10.02 -34.21
CA TRP A 652 -22.50 -10.36 -32.81
C TRP A 652 -21.96 -9.30 -31.84
N PHE A 653 -20.83 -8.68 -32.19
CA PHE A 653 -20.16 -7.66 -31.39
C PHE A 653 -20.50 -6.22 -31.82
N SER A 654 -21.51 -6.03 -32.68
CA SER A 654 -21.90 -4.70 -33.12
C SER A 654 -22.61 -3.94 -32.00
N TYR A 655 -22.34 -2.64 -31.88
CA TYR A 655 -22.97 -1.78 -30.87
C TYR A 655 -24.50 -1.88 -30.84
N SER A 656 -25.15 -1.92 -32.02
CA SER A 656 -26.60 -2.04 -32.11
C SER A 656 -27.13 -3.35 -31.53
N THR A 657 -26.40 -4.46 -31.74
CA THR A 657 -26.81 -5.78 -31.24
C THR A 657 -26.61 -5.85 -29.73
N LEU A 658 -25.42 -5.46 -29.26
CA LEU A 658 -25.12 -5.44 -27.83
C LEU A 658 -26.09 -4.53 -27.06
N LYS A 659 -26.39 -3.36 -27.60
CA LYS A 659 -27.32 -2.42 -26.99
C LYS A 659 -28.74 -2.96 -26.91
N SER A 660 -29.25 -3.55 -27.99
CA SER A 660 -30.60 -4.13 -27.99
C SER A 660 -30.74 -5.25 -26.96
N MET A 661 -29.78 -6.19 -26.95
CA MET A 661 -29.79 -7.30 -25.99
C MET A 661 -29.74 -6.83 -24.55
N ASP A 662 -28.94 -5.79 -24.32
CA ASP A 662 -28.79 -5.23 -22.99
C ASP A 662 -30.07 -4.53 -22.49
N GLU A 663 -30.73 -3.77 -23.36
CA GLU A 663 -32.03 -3.17 -23.09
C GLU A 663 -33.09 -4.26 -22.80
N ASP A 664 -33.11 -5.34 -23.59
CA ASP A 664 -34.04 -6.47 -23.40
C ASP A 664 -33.82 -7.18 -22.05
N LEU A 665 -32.56 -7.44 -21.66
CA LEU A 665 -32.22 -8.08 -20.39
C LEU A 665 -32.56 -7.19 -19.19
N ALA A 666 -32.36 -5.87 -19.31
CA ALA A 666 -32.76 -4.92 -18.29
C ALA A 666 -34.30 -4.90 -18.11
N GLU A 667 -35.06 -4.99 -19.20
CA GLU A 667 -36.53 -5.06 -19.15
C GLU A 667 -37.02 -6.36 -18.49
N GLU A 668 -36.40 -7.51 -18.79
CA GLU A 668 -36.73 -8.79 -18.15
C GLU A 668 -36.50 -8.77 -16.63
N SER A 669 -35.45 -8.09 -16.17
CA SER A 669 -35.13 -7.98 -14.74
C SER A 669 -36.09 -7.08 -13.95
N ASP A 670 -36.77 -6.13 -14.59
CA ASP A 670 -37.69 -5.20 -13.94
C ASP A 670 -39.11 -5.79 -13.74
N LEU A 671 -39.37 -7.02 -14.22
CA LEU A 671 -40.62 -7.74 -14.00
C LEU A 671 -40.73 -8.27 -12.55
N GLU A 672 -41.92 -8.21 -11.94
CA GLU A 672 -42.17 -8.55 -10.51
C GLU A 672 -41.78 -9.98 -10.08
N HIS A 673 -41.48 -10.88 -11.02
CA HIS A 673 -41.07 -12.27 -10.74
C HIS A 673 -39.93 -12.72 -11.66
N PRO A 674 -38.69 -12.26 -11.43
CA PRO A 674 -37.57 -12.69 -12.25
C PRO A 674 -37.35 -14.19 -12.06
N ARG A 675 -37.53 -14.97 -13.13
CA ARG A 675 -37.19 -16.41 -13.14
C ARG A 675 -35.69 -16.67 -13.21
N ARG A 676 -34.90 -15.63 -13.50
CA ARG A 676 -33.45 -15.70 -13.72
C ARG A 676 -32.73 -14.77 -12.76
N ARG A 677 -31.55 -15.22 -12.33
CA ARG A 677 -30.59 -14.43 -11.59
C ARG A 677 -30.04 -13.32 -12.49
N TRP A 678 -29.99 -12.08 -11.98
CA TRP A 678 -29.41 -10.93 -12.67
C TRP A 678 -28.47 -10.20 -11.71
N LEU A 679 -27.19 -10.06 -12.09
CA LEU A 679 -26.15 -9.48 -11.22
C LEU A 679 -26.15 -7.96 -11.17
N TRP A 680 -26.63 -7.32 -12.24
CA TRP A 680 -26.43 -5.89 -12.45
C TRP A 680 -27.59 -5.07 -11.86
N PRO A 681 -27.33 -3.86 -11.35
CA PRO A 681 -28.42 -2.96 -10.98
C PRO A 681 -29.26 -2.64 -12.21
N SER A 682 -30.58 -2.49 -12.06
CA SER A 682 -31.53 -2.12 -13.13
C SER A 682 -31.26 -0.77 -13.83
N THR A 683 -30.19 -0.06 -13.47
CA THR A 683 -29.83 1.26 -14.01
C THR A 683 -28.41 1.33 -14.62
N GLY A 684 -27.85 0.19 -15.01
CA GLY A 684 -26.46 0.00 -15.45
C GLY A 684 -26.10 0.33 -16.91
N GLU A 685 -26.82 1.21 -17.60
CA GLU A 685 -26.37 2.24 -18.57
C GLU A 685 -27.54 2.61 -19.53
N VAL A 686 -27.90 3.91 -19.57
CA VAL A 686 -28.83 4.57 -20.53
C VAL A 686 -30.37 4.32 -20.35
N PHE A 687 -30.99 4.90 -19.29
CA PHE A 687 -32.37 5.49 -19.17
C PHE A 687 -33.63 4.77 -19.80
N TRP A 688 -34.91 4.73 -19.31
CA TRP A 688 -35.68 5.16 -18.12
C TRP A 688 -37.21 5.10 -18.38
N GLN A 689 -38.08 4.94 -17.37
CA GLN A 689 -39.55 4.85 -17.54
C GLN A 689 -40.29 6.14 -18.00
N GLY A 690 -39.68 7.34 -17.97
CA GLY A 690 -40.28 8.55 -18.56
C GLY A 690 -39.48 9.19 -19.72
N VAL A 691 -38.46 8.51 -20.26
CA VAL A 691 -37.99 8.78 -21.63
C VAL A 691 -39.09 8.40 -22.62
N TYR A 692 -39.81 7.32 -22.30
CA TYR A 692 -41.10 6.90 -22.84
C TYR A 692 -42.18 8.01 -22.82
N GLU A 693 -42.27 8.85 -21.78
CA GLU A 693 -43.30 9.91 -21.69
C GLU A 693 -42.88 11.25 -22.31
N LYS A 694 -41.60 11.62 -22.23
CA LYS A 694 -41.05 12.82 -22.88
C LYS A 694 -40.91 12.65 -24.40
N GLU A 695 -40.48 11.48 -24.92
CA GLU A 695 -40.49 11.19 -26.36
C GLU A 695 -41.91 11.18 -26.93
N ARG A 696 -42.88 10.61 -26.19
CA ARG A 696 -44.31 10.62 -26.56
C ARG A 696 -44.85 12.04 -26.67
N ASN A 697 -44.52 12.93 -25.73
CA ASN A 697 -44.92 14.34 -25.76
C ASN A 697 -44.19 15.18 -26.84
N LEU A 698 -42.91 14.87 -27.13
CA LEU A 698 -42.15 15.54 -28.18
C LEU A 698 -42.62 15.12 -29.58
N ARG A 699 -42.92 13.83 -29.81
CA ARG A 699 -43.48 13.29 -31.06
C ARG A 699 -44.90 13.81 -31.32
N HIS A 700 -45.69 14.05 -30.27
CA HIS A 700 -47.01 14.68 -30.38
C HIS A 700 -46.90 16.16 -30.82
N LYS A 701 -46.03 16.97 -30.17
CA LYS A 701 -45.78 18.38 -30.56
C LYS A 701 -45.16 18.53 -31.96
N GLN A 702 -44.33 17.57 -32.39
CA GLN A 702 -43.77 17.56 -33.75
C GLN A 702 -44.84 17.23 -34.82
N LYS A 703 -45.79 16.33 -34.55
CA LYS A 703 -46.95 16.04 -35.43
C LYS A 703 -47.84 17.27 -35.60
N GLU A 704 -48.08 18.04 -34.55
CA GLU A 704 -48.87 19.28 -34.63
C GLU A 704 -48.16 20.39 -35.41
N LYS A 705 -46.86 20.63 -35.15
CA LYS A 705 -46.07 21.62 -35.93
C LYS A 705 -45.95 21.27 -37.41
N ARG A 706 -45.90 19.98 -37.78
CA ARG A 706 -45.89 19.54 -39.19
C ARG A 706 -47.24 19.80 -39.87
N LYS A 707 -48.36 19.55 -39.19
CA LYS A 707 -49.70 19.91 -39.69
C LYS A 707 -49.83 21.42 -39.90
N GLN A 708 -49.35 22.24 -38.95
CA GLN A 708 -49.35 23.72 -39.04
C GLN A 708 -48.56 24.23 -40.26
N LYS A 709 -47.31 23.75 -40.42
CA LYS A 709 -46.45 24.16 -41.54
C LYS A 709 -46.96 23.72 -42.91
N SER A 710 -47.68 22.59 -42.99
CA SER A 710 -48.29 22.15 -44.25
C SER A 710 -49.45 23.05 -44.68
N LYS A 711 -50.28 23.49 -43.72
CA LYS A 711 -51.39 24.43 -43.96
C LYS A 711 -50.86 25.80 -44.41
N GLU A 712 -49.83 26.32 -43.74
CA GLU A 712 -49.20 27.59 -44.13
C GLU A 712 -48.48 27.52 -45.49
N LYS A 713 -47.92 26.37 -45.86
CA LYS A 713 -47.28 26.19 -47.18
C LYS A 713 -48.32 26.20 -48.29
N ILE A 714 -49.47 25.56 -48.08
CA ILE A 714 -50.61 25.57 -49.02
C ILE A 714 -51.16 27.00 -49.18
N GLU A 715 -51.26 27.76 -48.09
CA GLU A 715 -51.67 29.18 -48.16
C GLU A 715 -50.63 30.08 -48.85
N ARG A 716 -49.34 29.85 -48.63
CA ARG A 716 -48.26 30.63 -49.28
C ARG A 716 -48.18 30.38 -50.78
N ILE A 717 -48.45 29.16 -51.24
CA ILE A 717 -48.50 28.84 -52.67
C ILE A 717 -49.72 29.48 -53.33
N ARG A 718 -50.87 29.52 -52.65
CA ARG A 718 -52.07 30.24 -53.11
C ARG A 718 -51.90 31.76 -53.19
N LYS A 719 -50.89 32.35 -52.53
CA LYS A 719 -50.67 33.81 -52.42
C LYS A 719 -49.47 34.35 -53.22
N ARG A 720 -48.71 33.52 -53.97
CA ARG A 720 -47.54 34.02 -54.73
C ARG A 720 -47.94 34.54 -56.12
N THR A 721 -47.83 35.85 -56.32
CA THR A 721 -47.70 36.52 -57.62
C THR A 721 -46.21 36.59 -58.02
N HIS A 722 -45.89 36.27 -59.29
CA HIS A 722 -44.52 36.13 -59.81
C HIS A 722 -43.76 37.48 -59.88
N GLN A 723 -42.52 37.54 -59.36
CA GLN A 723 -41.60 38.70 -59.48
C GLN A 723 -40.39 38.42 -60.40
N LYS A 724 -40.00 39.44 -61.19
CA LYS A 724 -38.91 39.46 -62.19
C LYS A 724 -37.53 39.77 -61.57
N ALA A 725 -36.46 39.27 -62.19
CA ALA A 725 -35.06 39.41 -61.76
C ALA A 725 -34.38 40.73 -62.22
N ILE A 726 -33.40 41.24 -61.45
CA ILE A 726 -32.62 42.45 -61.76
C ILE A 726 -31.13 42.13 -61.96
N GLY A 727 -30.56 42.68 -63.04
CA GLY A 727 -29.13 42.99 -63.16
C GLY A 727 -28.82 43.90 -64.35
N LYS A 728 -28.20 45.07 -64.10
CA LYS A 728 -26.98 45.62 -64.76
C LYS A 728 -26.73 47.13 -64.45
N TYR A 729 -25.59 47.40 -63.80
CA TYR A 729 -24.48 48.35 -64.08
C TYR A 729 -24.65 49.89 -64.38
N VAL A 730 -23.86 50.66 -63.58
CA VAL A 730 -23.13 51.98 -63.63
C VAL A 730 -23.69 53.42 -63.59
N LYS A 731 -22.96 54.22 -62.76
CA LYS A 731 -22.76 55.70 -62.66
C LYS A 731 -21.83 56.23 -63.80
N PRO A 732 -21.62 57.55 -64.08
CA PRO A 732 -21.79 58.81 -63.27
C PRO A 732 -22.32 60.00 -64.16
N PRO A 733 -22.00 61.32 -63.99
CA PRO A 733 -21.73 62.24 -62.85
C PRO A 733 -22.77 63.41 -62.80
N PRO A 734 -22.65 64.42 -61.89
CA PRO A 734 -23.69 65.44 -61.66
C PRO A 734 -23.42 66.77 -62.39
N GLU A 735 -24.47 67.45 -62.87
CA GLU A 735 -24.45 68.87 -63.25
C GLU A 735 -25.86 69.49 -63.20
N GLY A 736 -25.95 70.72 -62.69
CA GLY A 736 -26.80 71.78 -63.23
C GLY A 736 -28.29 71.84 -62.86
N THR A 737 -28.59 72.76 -61.93
CA THR A 737 -29.63 73.82 -62.05
C THR A 737 -31.08 73.53 -62.46
N ASP A 738 -31.94 74.22 -61.72
CA ASP A 738 -33.16 74.89 -62.15
C ASP A 738 -34.52 74.18 -62.06
N ASN A 739 -35.24 74.68 -61.05
CA ASN A 739 -36.52 75.38 -61.19
C ASN A 739 -37.82 74.58 -61.28
N SER A 740 -38.75 75.20 -60.56
CA SER A 740 -40.16 75.40 -60.87
C SER A 740 -41.18 74.42 -60.30
N ASN A 741 -41.84 74.92 -59.25
CA ASN A 741 -43.28 75.21 -59.21
C ASN A 741 -44.23 74.10 -59.64
N ALA A 742 -45.10 73.70 -58.72
CA ALA A 742 -46.49 74.19 -58.70
C ALA A 742 -47.27 73.41 -57.62
N THR A 743 -47.61 74.05 -56.51
CA THR A 743 -48.91 74.65 -56.21
C THR A 743 -50.13 73.73 -56.20
N MET A 744 -50.85 73.89 -55.09
CA MET A 744 -52.31 74.00 -54.97
C MET A 744 -53.11 72.70 -54.73
N VAL A 745 -53.71 72.56 -53.55
CA VAL A 745 -55.12 72.96 -53.18
C VAL A 745 -56.00 71.69 -53.27
N THR A 746 -56.86 71.30 -52.32
CA THR A 746 -57.77 72.00 -51.40
C THR A 746 -58.31 71.02 -50.35
N ARG A 747 -58.63 71.55 -49.15
CA ARG A 747 -59.86 71.43 -48.31
C ARG A 747 -60.65 70.09 -48.31
N ILE A 748 -61.21 69.62 -47.19
CA ILE A 748 -61.90 70.33 -46.07
C ILE A 748 -61.42 69.77 -44.73
#